data_AF-A0AAJ7XEN9-F1
#
_entry.id   AF-A0AAJ7XEN9-F1
#
_cell.length_a   1.000
_cell.length_b   1.000
_cell.length_c   1.000
_cell.angle_alpha   90.00
_cell.angle_beta   90.00
_cell.angle_gamma   90.00
#
_symmetry.space_group_name_H-M   'P 1'
#
loop_
_entity.id
_entity.type
_entity.pdbx_description
1 polymer ?
#
loop_
_entity_poly.entity_id
_entity_poly.type
_entity_poly.pdbx_seq_one_letter_code
_entity_poly.pdbx_strand_id
1 'polypeptide(L)'
;MLPSFWIVPMATFLLCSLLPIAGWATPDRDREPLGLALGSAEAAAGTVLTLPVQPTGGSVLRSTGGSATGSAGRSPAASAATASSSVSLVESLAGSLDESRVASTAWSSARSPAGSPATPPWESRTDESPARSPAGSPAGSTVGSSFGSSAGSSAGPSAGSSTGSEKAAENCKLTGSHADCSGRRLTRVPQGLPANISSLDLSRNELAELGELAFRRYPLLRQLKLQFNVMARMHDRAFLGCSALEELDLFNNSLTAVPDAQLGPLLGSLRMLNVSNNLYRRVELGTTFSRLTSLRHLWLGGELVSDVRAADLAALRSLDLTIFSLKTGQGFRSYEPGALASLAGSAKPAVTLDCDLDAAPTAVTPMLADLAATGVHSLRFRRLFATNYYTGADDLFAPLPRLSRLRNLEFFRGKFNENLHYLILKHLQRSAVAALALTAVDFAYSAVTERPRVPVGKLPLRTLAFRDITNPEVLLYNGNFNWYGSLDTLTINNVNFNVVPCPAWAAMHRVVTADISNNRLTDSALLNVGCDYRGTVPLLRSLLLADNALTRLATVAQLAREWGALRNVSLARNSIGGAVERCNWSQPIEWLDLSYNRAAGDVYDCLPLTLRHLDLSFSDVDRLDLGYFARADRLECLLLSGNNIKFIPSGWRAPVLRFLAIDRNSFGVIDRGTFELMVLLRSLRADNNPFQCTCDLWGFLSEVRALDSPVRLEGWPNNYTCYHPAQLLGTQLERFRPGSLECDVRLVVLVSAVVTAALAVACLALCRRFDVPWYVRALWNLLRSKRRKLTRGGGRQFAPGGRDYRFHAFISYSHEDAAWVRENLMPQLESARPPLRVCVHERDFTPGMWIIDNIIDSIELSRKVIFVLSSAFVDSEWCNYELYFAHQRPAHDAMEDLVLLLKEPIRPESLPSRFCKLRKLLSKKTYLEWPAEATKQSFFWAQLRAILRYEDGLLLEDVGTEGLKVEEAGDKSHPF
;
A
#
# COMPACT_ATOMS: atom_id res chain seq x y z
N MET A 1 -30.07 3.64 15.88
CA MET A 1 -29.25 2.74 16.73
C MET A 1 -27.98 3.48 17.13
N LEU A 2 -27.74 3.66 18.43
CA LEU A 2 -26.51 4.22 18.99
C LEU A 2 -25.74 3.08 19.69
N PRO A 3 -24.52 2.72 19.25
CA PRO A 3 -23.66 1.84 20.01
C PRO A 3 -22.87 2.64 21.05
N SER A 4 -23.07 2.28 22.31
CA SER A 4 -22.39 2.80 23.50
C SER A 4 -20.93 2.35 23.59
N PHE A 5 -19.98 3.28 23.75
CA PHE A 5 -18.61 2.98 24.20
C PHE A 5 -17.88 4.20 24.83
N TRP A 6 -18.39 4.72 25.95
CA TRP A 6 -17.62 5.59 26.87
C TRP A 6 -18.10 5.40 28.31
N ILE A 7 -17.54 4.43 29.02
CA ILE A 7 -17.70 4.25 30.48
C ILE A 7 -16.33 3.91 31.09
N VAL A 8 -15.81 4.83 31.93
CA VAL A 8 -14.74 4.65 32.94
C VAL A 8 -13.29 4.48 32.39
N PRO A 9 -12.24 5.04 33.06
CA PRO A 9 -12.22 5.66 34.39
C PRO A 9 -11.86 7.16 34.42
N MET A 10 -12.66 7.94 35.17
CA MET A 10 -12.30 9.29 35.62
C MET A 10 -12.30 9.33 37.16
N ALA A 11 -11.31 8.68 37.79
CA ALA A 11 -11.26 8.49 39.25
C ALA A 11 -9.94 8.92 39.92
N THR A 12 -8.89 9.24 39.15
CA THR A 12 -7.51 9.37 39.69
C THR A 12 -6.98 10.81 39.82
N PHE A 13 -7.73 11.83 39.39
CA PHE A 13 -7.22 13.22 39.29
C PHE A 13 -7.74 14.23 40.33
N LEU A 14 -8.54 13.80 41.32
CA LEU A 14 -9.23 14.69 42.27
C LEU A 14 -8.74 14.60 43.74
N LEU A 15 -7.47 14.23 43.97
CA LEU A 15 -6.95 13.96 45.32
C LEU A 15 -5.66 14.71 45.76
N CYS A 16 -5.06 15.56 44.91
CA CYS A 16 -3.84 16.30 45.25
C CYS A 16 -3.95 17.82 45.05
N SER A 17 -4.91 18.45 45.73
CA SER A 17 -4.89 19.91 45.93
C SER A 17 -5.88 20.35 47.01
N LEU A 18 -5.45 20.32 48.30
CA LEU A 18 -5.97 21.17 49.38
C LEU A 18 -5.12 21.00 50.68
N LEU A 19 -4.56 22.12 51.16
CA LEU A 19 -4.19 22.44 52.57
C LEU A 19 -2.82 21.94 53.15
N PRO A 20 -2.21 22.68 54.12
CA PRO A 20 -0.91 23.33 53.83
C PRO A 20 0.17 23.39 54.95
N ILE A 21 1.36 23.89 54.56
CA ILE A 21 2.37 24.72 55.29
C ILE A 21 2.57 24.51 56.81
N ALA A 22 3.74 23.98 57.18
CA ALA A 22 4.69 24.36 58.27
C ALA A 22 5.56 23.13 58.64
N GLY A 23 6.84 23.20 59.00
CA GLY A 23 7.83 24.29 59.05
C GLY A 23 9.09 23.80 59.82
N TRP A 24 10.25 24.42 59.55
CA TRP A 24 11.51 24.34 60.32
C TRP A 24 12.30 23.00 60.33
N ALA A 25 13.52 23.02 59.77
CA ALA A 25 14.80 22.82 60.50
C ALA A 25 15.93 22.29 59.57
N THR A 26 16.98 23.10 59.40
CA THR A 26 18.36 22.64 59.13
C THR A 26 19.00 22.26 60.48
N PRO A 27 19.92 21.26 60.59
CA PRO A 27 21.27 21.46 60.02
C PRO A 27 22.10 20.21 59.62
N ASP A 28 23.19 20.53 58.91
CA ASP A 28 24.55 19.96 58.96
C ASP A 28 24.99 18.59 58.38
N ARG A 29 26.30 18.57 58.10
CA ARG A 29 27.15 17.50 57.59
C ARG A 29 27.48 16.45 58.67
N ASP A 30 27.73 15.19 58.29
CA ASP A 30 29.10 14.62 58.19
C ASP A 30 29.14 13.14 57.71
N ARG A 31 30.35 12.55 57.67
CA ARG A 31 30.79 11.32 56.97
C ARG A 31 30.42 9.97 57.62
N GLU A 32 30.15 8.95 56.77
CA GLU A 32 30.59 7.51 56.82
C GLU A 32 30.37 6.62 58.09
N PRO A 33 30.59 5.26 58.07
CA PRO A 33 30.50 4.23 57.00
C PRO A 33 29.77 2.91 57.41
N LEU A 34 29.72 1.93 56.49
CA LEU A 34 29.76 0.43 56.60
C LEU A 34 29.15 -0.38 57.78
N GLY A 35 28.38 -1.43 57.41
CA GLY A 35 28.08 -2.67 58.17
C GLY A 35 26.76 -3.33 57.71
N LEU A 36 26.70 -4.48 57.02
CA LEU A 36 26.85 -5.89 57.49
C LEU A 36 26.03 -6.18 58.78
N ALA A 37 25.27 -7.28 58.94
CA ALA A 37 25.28 -8.61 58.31
C ALA A 37 23.84 -9.26 58.38
N LEU A 38 23.51 -10.57 58.20
CA LEU A 38 24.21 -11.84 57.90
C LEU A 38 23.17 -12.91 57.46
N GLY A 39 23.56 -13.93 56.66
CA GLY A 39 22.94 -15.27 56.61
C GLY A 39 22.10 -15.59 55.35
N SER A 40 22.28 -16.72 54.64
CA SER A 40 23.29 -17.81 54.68
C SER A 40 23.27 -18.55 53.30
N ALA A 41 24.11 -19.53 52.94
CA ALA A 41 25.14 -20.28 53.67
C ALA A 41 26.32 -20.77 52.76
N GLU A 42 27.25 -21.44 53.41
CA GLU A 42 28.25 -22.49 53.05
C GLU A 42 28.05 -23.32 51.75
N ALA A 43 29.04 -24.01 51.15
CA ALA A 43 30.50 -24.22 51.24
C ALA A 43 30.78 -25.55 50.45
N ALA A 44 31.98 -26.08 50.17
CA ALA A 44 33.29 -25.54 49.75
C ALA A 44 34.17 -26.75 49.34
N ALA A 45 35.11 -26.61 48.39
CA ALA A 45 36.31 -27.45 48.25
C ALA A 45 37.33 -26.87 47.24
N GLY A 46 38.52 -26.45 47.71
CA GLY A 46 39.74 -26.28 46.87
C GLY A 46 40.48 -27.64 46.73
N THR A 47 41.75 -27.76 46.33
CA THR A 47 42.92 -26.83 46.19
C THR A 47 43.98 -27.58 45.33
N VAL A 48 44.98 -27.04 44.61
CA VAL A 48 46.39 -26.63 44.96
C VAL A 48 47.10 -26.39 43.59
N LEU A 49 47.61 -25.20 43.20
CA LEU A 49 49.00 -24.65 43.32
C LEU A 49 50.13 -25.58 42.77
N THR A 50 51.24 -25.19 42.07
CA THR A 50 52.08 -23.96 41.99
C THR A 50 52.90 -23.82 40.67
N LEU A 51 53.12 -22.58 40.16
CA LEU A 51 54.38 -21.84 39.74
C LEU A 51 55.69 -22.57 39.22
N PRO A 52 56.73 -21.89 38.62
CA PRO A 52 56.86 -20.53 37.99
C PRO A 52 57.84 -20.34 36.74
N VAL A 53 57.85 -19.10 36.18
CA VAL A 53 59.00 -18.32 35.55
C VAL A 53 59.47 -18.55 34.07
N GLN A 54 60.04 -17.47 33.50
CA GLN A 54 60.36 -17.02 32.12
C GLN A 54 61.90 -16.99 31.81
N PRO A 55 62.50 -16.35 30.74
CA PRO A 55 62.10 -16.00 29.35
C PRO A 55 63.22 -16.22 28.25
N THR A 56 63.10 -15.55 27.09
CA THR A 56 64.03 -15.43 25.90
C THR A 56 64.03 -16.61 24.92
N GLY A 57 64.26 -16.48 23.60
CA GLY A 57 64.44 -15.32 22.69
C GLY A 57 65.13 -15.77 21.37
N GLY A 58 64.87 -15.12 20.23
CA GLY A 58 65.69 -15.30 19.00
C GLY A 58 65.00 -15.78 17.72
N SER A 59 65.02 -14.93 16.69
CA SER A 59 64.83 -15.24 15.26
C SER A 59 66.09 -15.84 14.62
N VAL A 60 66.02 -16.42 13.39
CA VAL A 60 66.92 -16.14 12.21
C VAL A 60 66.91 -17.21 11.07
N LEU A 61 66.68 -16.71 9.83
CA LEU A 61 67.17 -17.12 8.48
C LEU A 61 66.99 -18.51 7.78
N ARG A 62 66.43 -18.40 6.56
CA ARG A 62 66.87 -18.89 5.21
C ARG A 62 66.96 -20.38 4.81
N SER A 63 66.73 -20.54 3.48
CA SER A 63 67.31 -21.55 2.55
C SER A 63 66.80 -22.99 2.72
N THR A 64 66.68 -23.85 1.70
CA THR A 64 66.76 -23.77 0.21
C THR A 64 65.98 -25.01 -0.28
N GLY A 65 65.24 -25.00 -1.39
CA GLY A 65 65.77 -25.17 -2.75
C GLY A 65 65.56 -26.61 -3.26
N GLY A 66 65.24 -26.75 -4.55
CA GLY A 66 65.07 -28.04 -5.25
C GLY A 66 63.66 -28.66 -5.13
N SER A 67 63.01 -29.28 -6.12
CA SER A 67 63.20 -29.53 -7.57
C SER A 67 62.75 -30.98 -7.85
N ALA A 68 61.95 -31.19 -8.90
CA ALA A 68 61.72 -32.49 -9.58
C ALA A 68 60.94 -33.56 -8.75
N THR A 69 60.15 -34.50 -9.32
CA THR A 69 59.71 -34.74 -10.72
C THR A 69 58.53 -35.71 -10.75
N GLY A 70 57.63 -35.56 -11.73
CA GLY A 70 56.75 -36.62 -12.26
C GLY A 70 55.59 -37.11 -11.36
N SER A 71 54.61 -37.88 -11.85
CA SER A 71 54.17 -38.12 -13.24
C SER A 71 52.92 -39.03 -13.24
N ALA A 72 51.86 -38.67 -13.99
CA ALA A 72 50.65 -39.48 -14.27
C ALA A 72 49.82 -39.95 -13.04
N GLY A 73 48.52 -40.26 -13.12
CA GLY A 73 47.55 -40.09 -14.22
C GLY A 73 46.32 -41.02 -14.04
N ARG A 74 45.12 -40.55 -14.43
CA ARG A 74 43.79 -41.25 -14.39
C ARG A 74 43.25 -41.50 -12.96
N SER A 75 42.06 -41.05 -12.55
CA SER A 75 40.68 -41.25 -13.07
C SER A 75 40.15 -42.68 -12.88
N PRO A 76 38.84 -42.94 -12.61
CA PRO A 76 37.70 -42.01 -12.50
C PRO A 76 36.83 -42.20 -11.22
N ALA A 77 35.67 -41.52 -11.19
CA ALA A 77 34.70 -41.49 -10.09
C ALA A 77 33.77 -42.72 -9.99
N ALA A 78 33.11 -42.86 -8.83
CA ALA A 78 32.08 -43.87 -8.56
C ALA A 78 30.72 -43.25 -8.14
N SER A 79 29.70 -43.59 -8.93
CA SER A 79 28.27 -43.86 -8.63
C SER A 79 27.62 -43.53 -7.27
N ALA A 80 26.35 -43.08 -7.39
CA ALA A 80 25.16 -43.50 -6.61
C ALA A 80 25.00 -43.04 -5.14
N ALA A 81 23.78 -42.93 -4.56
CA ALA A 81 22.41 -42.76 -5.07
C ALA A 81 21.43 -42.49 -3.89
N THR A 82 20.20 -42.04 -4.18
CA THR A 82 18.98 -42.12 -3.30
C THR A 82 19.01 -41.33 -1.96
N ALA A 83 17.89 -40.97 -1.31
CA ALA A 83 16.48 -41.35 -1.51
C ALA A 83 15.50 -40.17 -1.28
N SER A 84 14.25 -40.37 -1.68
CA SER A 84 13.08 -39.51 -1.45
C SER A 84 12.32 -39.84 -0.17
N SER A 85 11.52 -38.91 0.36
CA SER A 85 10.16 -39.22 0.86
C SER A 85 9.28 -37.98 1.00
N SER A 86 7.97 -38.18 1.02
CA SER A 86 6.89 -37.20 0.86
C SER A 86 5.83 -37.36 1.94
N VAL A 87 5.15 -36.27 2.33
CA VAL A 87 3.83 -36.31 3.03
C VAL A 87 2.92 -35.22 2.45
N SER A 88 1.61 -35.37 2.57
CA SER A 88 0.59 -34.90 1.61
C SER A 88 -0.72 -34.39 2.22
N LEU A 89 -1.36 -33.40 1.56
CA LEU A 89 -2.78 -32.99 1.64
C LEU A 89 -3.31 -32.49 3.03
N VAL A 90 -4.39 -31.71 3.16
CA VAL A 90 -5.76 -31.74 2.57
C VAL A 90 -6.40 -30.32 2.59
N GLU A 91 -7.18 -29.97 1.53
CA GLU A 91 -8.39 -29.09 1.39
C GLU A 91 -8.61 -27.81 2.27
N SER A 92 -9.48 -26.83 1.97
CA SER A 92 -10.23 -26.33 0.78
C SER A 92 -11.01 -25.08 1.23
N LEU A 93 -11.13 -24.04 0.39
CA LEU A 93 -12.39 -23.34 0.06
C LEU A 93 -12.14 -22.05 -0.76
N ALA A 94 -13.09 -21.71 -1.63
CA ALA A 94 -13.00 -20.64 -2.61
C ALA A 94 -13.94 -19.45 -2.30
N GLY A 95 -13.70 -18.29 -2.92
CA GLY A 95 -14.68 -17.19 -2.93
C GLY A 95 -14.23 -15.86 -3.55
N SER A 96 -14.63 -15.63 -4.82
CA SER A 96 -14.98 -14.30 -5.42
C SER A 96 -13.90 -13.19 -5.47
N LEU A 97 -13.32 -12.87 -6.64
CA LEU A 97 -13.71 -11.77 -7.58
C LEU A 97 -13.60 -10.34 -6.97
N ASP A 98 -13.04 -9.31 -7.62
CA ASP A 98 -13.04 -9.03 -9.07
C ASP A 98 -11.84 -8.19 -9.58
N GLU A 99 -11.64 -8.23 -10.91
CA GLU A 99 -10.52 -7.80 -11.73
C GLU A 99 -10.35 -6.30 -12.06
N SER A 100 -9.11 -5.88 -12.36
CA SER A 100 -8.70 -5.20 -13.63
C SER A 100 -7.19 -4.84 -13.56
N ARG A 101 -6.37 -4.84 -14.63
CA ARG A 101 -6.64 -4.90 -16.08
C ARG A 101 -5.45 -5.47 -16.88
N VAL A 102 -5.72 -6.54 -17.65
CA VAL A 102 -5.26 -6.81 -19.04
C VAL A 102 -3.77 -6.60 -19.43
N ALA A 103 -3.11 -7.72 -19.74
CA ALA A 103 -2.08 -7.83 -20.77
C ALA A 103 -2.55 -8.81 -21.88
N SER A 104 -2.07 -8.66 -23.11
CA SER A 104 -2.61 -9.35 -24.29
C SER A 104 -1.64 -10.35 -24.92
N THR A 105 -2.06 -11.61 -25.09
CA THR A 105 -1.38 -12.58 -25.97
C THR A 105 -2.36 -13.56 -26.61
N ALA A 106 -2.38 -13.54 -27.96
CA ALA A 106 -2.72 -14.60 -28.91
C ALA A 106 -4.03 -15.41 -28.75
N TRP A 107 -4.63 -15.81 -29.89
CA TRP A 107 -5.30 -17.11 -30.02
C TRP A 107 -5.26 -17.57 -31.49
N SER A 108 -5.06 -18.88 -31.67
CA SER A 108 -5.09 -19.54 -32.97
C SER A 108 -5.64 -20.96 -32.82
N SER A 109 -6.42 -21.38 -33.82
CA SER A 109 -7.06 -22.70 -33.99
C SER A 109 -8.24 -23.03 -33.08
N ALA A 110 -9.37 -23.32 -33.73
CA ALA A 110 -10.41 -24.21 -33.23
C ALA A 110 -10.40 -25.47 -34.12
N ARG A 111 -10.73 -26.63 -33.55
CA ARG A 111 -10.76 -27.93 -34.24
C ARG A 111 -12.17 -28.52 -34.12
N SER A 112 -12.62 -29.29 -35.10
CA SER A 112 -13.80 -30.16 -34.98
C SER A 112 -13.64 -31.41 -35.87
N PRO A 113 -14.37 -32.52 -35.59
CA PRO A 113 -13.80 -33.86 -35.77
C PRO A 113 -14.57 -34.79 -36.73
N ALA A 114 -13.94 -35.89 -37.17
CA ALA A 114 -14.48 -37.27 -37.15
C ALA A 114 -13.61 -38.28 -37.96
N GLY A 115 -13.54 -39.53 -37.48
CA GLY A 115 -13.59 -40.75 -38.30
C GLY A 115 -12.36 -41.19 -39.13
N SER A 116 -11.64 -42.21 -38.64
CA SER A 116 -10.97 -43.23 -39.49
C SER A 116 -11.94 -44.40 -39.74
N PRO A 117 -11.80 -45.22 -40.79
CA PRO A 117 -10.84 -46.35 -40.71
C PRO A 117 -10.22 -46.87 -42.03
N ALA A 118 -9.28 -47.82 -41.87
CA ALA A 118 -8.89 -48.91 -42.79
C ALA A 118 -7.93 -48.65 -43.99
N THR A 119 -6.83 -49.41 -43.97
CA THR A 119 -5.95 -49.87 -45.07
C THR A 119 -6.38 -51.31 -45.51
N PRO A 120 -5.81 -52.05 -46.51
CA PRO A 120 -4.51 -51.90 -47.19
C PRO A 120 -4.57 -52.19 -48.75
N PRO A 121 -3.66 -52.90 -49.48
CA PRO A 121 -3.04 -52.31 -50.70
C PRO A 121 -3.01 -53.19 -51.99
N TRP A 122 -2.60 -52.60 -53.13
CA TRP A 122 -1.96 -53.16 -54.36
C TRP A 122 -1.99 -52.02 -55.43
N GLU A 123 -1.25 -51.93 -56.54
CA GLU A 123 0.04 -52.41 -57.05
C GLU A 123 0.37 -51.55 -58.31
N SER A 124 1.63 -51.60 -58.70
CA SER A 124 2.33 -51.11 -59.90
C SER A 124 1.62 -50.86 -61.27
N ARG A 125 2.19 -49.84 -61.96
CA ARG A 125 2.67 -49.78 -63.37
C ARG A 125 1.76 -49.31 -64.54
N THR A 126 2.37 -48.38 -65.31
CA THR A 126 2.39 -48.24 -66.81
C THR A 126 1.11 -47.77 -67.51
N ASP A 127 1.13 -46.95 -68.57
CA ASP A 127 2.25 -46.29 -69.28
C ASP A 127 1.79 -45.04 -70.10
N GLU A 128 2.73 -44.45 -70.85
CA GLU A 128 2.53 -43.60 -72.05
C GLU A 128 1.91 -42.18 -71.93
N SER A 129 2.79 -41.19 -72.18
CA SER A 129 2.47 -39.99 -72.99
C SER A 129 2.78 -40.30 -74.47
N PRO A 130 2.30 -39.50 -75.45
CA PRO A 130 3.13 -38.35 -75.84
C PRO A 130 2.36 -37.09 -76.29
N ALA A 131 3.11 -35.99 -76.41
CA ALA A 131 2.64 -34.65 -76.75
C ALA A 131 2.49 -34.39 -78.27
N ARG A 132 1.74 -33.34 -78.64
CA ARG A 132 2.21 -32.26 -79.57
C ARG A 132 1.25 -31.06 -79.65
N SER A 133 1.85 -29.87 -79.71
CA SER A 133 1.28 -28.55 -80.00
C SER A 133 1.38 -28.24 -81.53
N PRO A 134 1.18 -27.00 -82.05
CA PRO A 134 0.41 -25.82 -81.61
C PRO A 134 -0.40 -25.12 -82.77
N ALA A 135 -0.90 -23.89 -82.47
CA ALA A 135 -1.10 -22.74 -83.38
C ALA A 135 -2.41 -22.60 -84.21
N GLY A 136 -2.94 -21.35 -84.26
CA GLY A 136 -4.06 -20.97 -85.12
C GLY A 136 -4.93 -19.79 -84.64
N SER A 137 -4.42 -18.55 -84.73
CA SER A 137 -5.24 -17.32 -84.81
C SER A 137 -5.31 -16.88 -86.30
N PRO A 138 -6.05 -15.83 -86.75
CA PRO A 138 -7.00 -14.93 -86.04
C PRO A 138 -8.31 -14.57 -86.84
N ALA A 139 -9.06 -13.59 -86.31
CA ALA A 139 -9.88 -12.57 -87.03
C ALA A 139 -11.33 -12.87 -87.50
N GLY A 140 -12.13 -11.78 -87.58
CA GLY A 140 -13.48 -11.71 -88.18
C GLY A 140 -14.64 -11.62 -87.17
N SER A 141 -14.95 -10.50 -86.52
CA SER A 141 -15.57 -9.23 -87.00
C SER A 141 -17.10 -9.24 -87.20
N THR A 142 -17.77 -8.31 -86.48
CA THR A 142 -19.04 -7.60 -86.80
C THR A 142 -20.37 -8.35 -86.91
N VAL A 143 -21.33 -7.89 -86.11
CA VAL A 143 -22.72 -7.43 -86.37
C VAL A 143 -23.46 -7.52 -85.01
N GLY A 144 -24.19 -6.55 -84.49
CA GLY A 144 -24.64 -5.27 -85.04
C GLY A 144 -26.16 -5.17 -84.93
N SER A 145 -26.69 -4.42 -83.96
CA SER A 145 -27.96 -3.68 -84.06
C SER A 145 -28.30 -2.95 -82.76
N SER A 146 -28.72 -1.70 -82.93
CA SER A 146 -29.26 -0.80 -81.91
C SER A 146 -30.73 -0.52 -82.22
N PHE A 147 -31.58 -0.49 -81.20
CA PHE A 147 -32.89 0.17 -81.17
C PHE A 147 -33.29 0.28 -79.67
N GLY A 148 -33.93 1.33 -79.18
CA GLY A 148 -34.31 2.61 -79.78
C GLY A 148 -34.88 3.52 -78.69
N SER A 149 -34.76 4.84 -78.82
CA SER A 149 -35.19 5.81 -77.80
C SER A 149 -36.60 6.34 -78.05
N SER A 150 -37.36 6.62 -76.99
CA SER A 150 -38.33 7.73 -76.97
C SER A 150 -38.74 8.10 -75.53
N ALA A 151 -39.07 9.37 -75.31
CA ALA A 151 -39.32 9.95 -73.98
C ALA A 151 -40.80 9.91 -73.57
N GLY A 152 -41.05 9.98 -72.26
CA GLY A 152 -42.35 10.22 -71.63
C GLY A 152 -42.19 11.02 -70.34
N SER A 153 -43.01 12.05 -70.15
CA SER A 153 -42.83 13.08 -69.12
C SER A 153 -43.50 12.76 -67.78
N SER A 154 -42.97 13.38 -66.72
CA SER A 154 -43.66 13.75 -65.47
C SER A 154 -44.40 12.68 -64.66
N ALA A 155 -43.78 12.24 -63.56
CA ALA A 155 -44.36 12.33 -62.22
C ALA A 155 -43.24 12.27 -61.16
N GLY A 156 -43.25 13.18 -60.18
CA GLY A 156 -42.49 12.96 -58.95
C GLY A 156 -43.17 11.87 -58.11
N PRO A 157 -42.43 11.19 -57.21
CA PRO A 157 -42.60 11.64 -55.83
C PRO A 157 -41.32 11.61 -54.97
N SER A 158 -41.37 12.46 -53.93
CA SER A 158 -40.79 12.29 -52.59
C SER A 158 -39.33 11.85 -52.40
N ALA A 159 -38.59 12.70 -51.69
CA ALA A 159 -37.34 12.36 -51.01
C ALA A 159 -37.46 11.06 -50.19
N GLY A 160 -36.44 10.20 -50.29
CA GLY A 160 -36.39 8.90 -49.60
C GLY A 160 -34.97 8.47 -49.26
N SER A 161 -34.54 8.77 -48.04
CA SER A 161 -33.41 8.15 -47.31
C SER A 161 -31.99 8.23 -47.90
N SER A 162 -31.30 9.34 -47.62
CA SER A 162 -29.83 9.46 -47.68
C SER A 162 -29.10 8.89 -46.45
N THR A 163 -29.79 8.19 -45.54
CA THR A 163 -29.35 8.01 -44.14
C THR A 163 -28.23 7.00 -43.92
N GLY A 164 -27.72 6.36 -44.96
CA GLY A 164 -26.66 5.34 -44.87
C GLY A 164 -25.23 5.90 -44.75
N SER A 165 -24.98 7.14 -45.19
CA SER A 165 -23.61 7.72 -45.21
C SER A 165 -23.33 8.74 -44.10
N GLU A 166 -24.36 9.32 -43.49
CA GLU A 166 -24.18 10.40 -42.50
C GLU A 166 -23.89 9.86 -41.09
N LYS A 167 -24.50 8.73 -40.70
CA LYS A 167 -24.27 8.07 -39.40
C LYS A 167 -22.84 7.53 -39.17
N ALA A 168 -22.02 7.44 -40.21
CA ALA A 168 -20.64 6.97 -40.07
C ALA A 168 -19.68 8.03 -39.48
N ALA A 169 -20.03 9.32 -39.59
CA ALA A 169 -19.18 10.42 -39.11
C ALA A 169 -19.29 10.66 -37.59
N GLU A 170 -20.36 10.19 -36.94
CA GLU A 170 -20.67 10.47 -35.53
C GLU A 170 -19.73 9.81 -34.51
N ASN A 171 -18.87 8.87 -34.94
CA ASN A 171 -18.02 8.06 -34.05
C ASN A 171 -16.50 8.35 -34.14
N CYS A 172 -16.06 9.35 -34.90
CA CYS A 172 -14.66 9.77 -34.92
C CYS A 172 -14.32 10.66 -33.71
N LYS A 173 -13.20 10.40 -33.04
CA LYS A 173 -12.74 11.20 -31.90
C LYS A 173 -11.96 12.41 -32.40
N LEU A 174 -12.48 13.61 -32.11
CA LEU A 174 -11.83 14.88 -32.43
C LEU A 174 -11.02 15.38 -31.23
N THR A 175 -9.75 15.73 -31.45
CA THR A 175 -8.88 16.38 -30.45
C THR A 175 -8.11 17.51 -31.11
N GLY A 176 -8.58 18.75 -30.94
CA GLY A 176 -8.04 19.91 -31.66
C GLY A 176 -8.21 19.76 -33.17
N SER A 177 -7.11 19.81 -33.93
CA SER A 177 -7.11 19.59 -35.38
C SER A 177 -6.83 18.14 -35.80
N HIS A 178 -6.83 17.18 -34.86
CA HIS A 178 -6.64 15.76 -35.13
C HIS A 178 -7.99 15.02 -35.09
N ALA A 179 -8.26 14.20 -36.10
CA ALA A 179 -9.43 13.33 -36.19
C ALA A 179 -9.00 11.85 -36.20
N ASP A 180 -9.36 11.12 -35.14
CA ASP A 180 -9.17 9.67 -35.05
C ASP A 180 -10.46 8.94 -35.43
N CYS A 181 -10.43 8.30 -36.61
CA CYS A 181 -11.47 7.44 -37.16
C CYS A 181 -10.98 5.99 -37.29
N SER A 182 -9.95 5.59 -36.54
CA SER A 182 -9.32 4.28 -36.66
C SER A 182 -10.20 3.14 -36.11
N GLY A 183 -10.13 1.95 -36.72
CA GLY A 183 -10.84 0.77 -36.21
C GLY A 183 -12.37 0.85 -36.29
N ARG A 184 -12.93 1.65 -37.20
CA ARG A 184 -14.36 1.98 -37.31
C ARG A 184 -15.12 1.20 -38.40
N ARG A 185 -14.46 0.25 -39.08
CA ARG A 185 -15.00 -0.51 -40.24
C ARG A 185 -15.51 0.41 -41.36
N LEU A 186 -14.86 1.55 -41.56
CA LEU A 186 -15.23 2.51 -42.60
C LEU A 186 -14.89 1.95 -43.98
N THR A 187 -15.87 1.92 -44.87
CA THR A 187 -15.70 1.52 -46.28
C THR A 187 -15.48 2.71 -47.22
N ARG A 188 -15.70 3.94 -46.72
CA ARG A 188 -15.47 5.21 -47.44
C ARG A 188 -14.89 6.27 -46.53
N VAL A 189 -14.20 7.26 -47.11
CA VAL A 189 -13.68 8.44 -46.40
C VAL A 189 -14.87 9.26 -45.85
N PRO A 190 -14.92 9.55 -44.53
CA PRO A 190 -16.02 10.29 -43.92
C PRO A 190 -16.08 11.72 -44.46
N GLN A 191 -17.29 12.26 -44.63
CA GLN A 191 -17.53 13.61 -45.18
C GLN A 191 -18.03 14.62 -44.13
N GLY A 192 -18.30 14.17 -42.90
CA GLY A 192 -18.86 15.00 -41.81
C GLY A 192 -17.82 15.62 -40.86
N LEU A 193 -16.52 15.49 -41.14
CA LEU A 193 -15.49 16.04 -40.26
C LEU A 193 -15.27 17.56 -40.50
N PRO A 194 -14.71 18.29 -39.51
CA PRO A 194 -14.34 19.69 -39.69
C PRO A 194 -13.31 19.90 -40.81
N ALA A 195 -13.46 20.97 -41.59
CA ALA A 195 -12.56 21.27 -42.71
C ALA A 195 -11.15 21.74 -42.29
N ASN A 196 -10.98 22.09 -41.00
CA ASN A 196 -9.73 22.60 -40.42
C ASN A 196 -8.83 21.51 -39.79
N ILE A 197 -9.12 20.23 -40.00
CA ILE A 197 -8.27 19.14 -39.53
C ILE A 197 -6.92 19.14 -40.26
N SER A 198 -5.84 18.90 -39.50
CA SER A 198 -4.47 18.78 -39.99
C SER A 198 -3.96 17.34 -39.99
N SER A 199 -4.63 16.44 -39.27
CA SER A 199 -4.28 15.03 -39.15
C SER A 199 -5.54 14.17 -39.14
N LEU A 200 -5.56 13.14 -39.96
CA LEU A 200 -6.70 12.22 -40.12
C LEU A 200 -6.20 10.76 -40.06
N ASP A 201 -6.67 10.04 -39.04
CA ASP A 201 -6.39 8.61 -38.87
C ASP A 201 -7.58 7.77 -39.34
N LEU A 202 -7.41 7.12 -40.49
CA LEU A 202 -8.35 6.17 -41.09
C LEU A 202 -7.77 4.74 -41.10
N SER A 203 -6.77 4.46 -40.26
CA SER A 203 -6.16 3.14 -40.19
C SER A 203 -7.10 2.06 -39.64
N ARG A 204 -6.81 0.79 -39.95
CA ARG A 204 -7.58 -0.38 -39.47
C ARG A 204 -9.07 -0.31 -39.85
N ASN A 205 -9.36 0.13 -41.06
CA ASN A 205 -10.70 0.22 -41.63
C ASN A 205 -10.84 -0.73 -42.83
N GLU A 206 -11.94 -0.63 -43.57
CA GLU A 206 -12.31 -1.52 -44.67
C GLU A 206 -12.33 -0.74 -46.01
N LEU A 207 -11.45 0.27 -46.16
CA LEU A 207 -11.35 1.09 -47.37
C LEU A 207 -10.78 0.26 -48.52
N ALA A 208 -11.62 -0.15 -49.47
CA ALA A 208 -11.22 -0.90 -50.66
C ALA A 208 -10.68 -0.01 -51.80
N GLU A 209 -11.13 1.24 -51.87
CA GLU A 209 -10.70 2.20 -52.88
C GLU A 209 -10.75 3.66 -52.39
N LEU A 210 -9.96 4.52 -53.02
CA LEU A 210 -10.10 5.98 -52.91
C LEU A 210 -10.71 6.55 -54.20
N GLY A 211 -11.92 7.08 -54.08
CA GLY A 211 -12.63 7.75 -55.18
C GLY A 211 -12.01 9.09 -55.60
N GLU A 212 -12.55 9.67 -56.68
CA GLU A 212 -12.18 11.01 -57.13
C GLU A 212 -12.45 12.05 -56.02
N LEU A 213 -11.50 12.96 -55.79
CA LEU A 213 -11.61 14.08 -54.83
C LEU A 213 -11.90 13.67 -53.38
N ALA A 214 -11.57 12.44 -52.98
CA ALA A 214 -11.92 11.84 -51.67
C ALA A 214 -11.63 12.73 -50.45
N PHE A 215 -10.56 13.52 -50.48
CA PHE A 215 -10.10 14.38 -49.38
C PHE A 215 -10.28 15.90 -49.64
N ARG A 216 -10.98 16.30 -50.71
CA ARG A 216 -11.14 17.72 -51.11
C ARG A 216 -11.72 18.63 -50.01
N ARG A 217 -12.48 18.07 -49.07
CA ARG A 217 -13.08 18.79 -47.92
C ARG A 217 -12.07 19.12 -46.81
N TYR A 218 -10.85 18.58 -46.88
CA TYR A 218 -9.81 18.72 -45.86
C TYR A 218 -8.53 19.38 -46.44
N PRO A 219 -8.59 20.65 -46.89
CA PRO A 219 -7.47 21.30 -47.58
C PRO A 219 -6.25 21.58 -46.70
N LEU A 220 -6.41 21.59 -45.36
CA LEU A 220 -5.34 21.82 -44.40
C LEU A 220 -4.67 20.52 -43.91
N LEU A 221 -5.03 19.36 -44.49
CA LEU A 221 -4.53 18.06 -44.07
C LEU A 221 -3.02 17.92 -44.33
N ARG A 222 -2.25 17.68 -43.27
CA ARG A 222 -0.79 17.45 -43.30
C ARG A 222 -0.41 15.99 -43.09
N GLN A 223 -1.18 15.24 -42.29
CA GLN A 223 -0.92 13.83 -42.02
C GLN A 223 -2.16 12.99 -42.35
N LEU A 224 -1.97 11.95 -43.16
CA LEU A 224 -3.02 11.01 -43.55
C LEU A 224 -2.54 9.57 -43.34
N LYS A 225 -3.24 8.86 -42.47
CA LYS A 225 -2.95 7.48 -42.09
C LYS A 225 -4.04 6.56 -42.63
N LEU A 226 -3.67 5.65 -43.53
CA LEU A 226 -4.54 4.71 -44.24
C LEU A 226 -4.04 3.25 -44.07
N GLN A 227 -3.11 3.00 -43.16
CA GLN A 227 -2.49 1.70 -42.95
C GLN A 227 -3.46 0.64 -42.40
N PHE A 228 -3.23 -0.64 -42.72
CA PHE A 228 -4.12 -1.76 -42.39
C PHE A 228 -5.55 -1.55 -42.94
N ASN A 229 -5.68 -1.20 -44.21
CA ASN A 229 -6.94 -1.22 -44.96
C ASN A 229 -6.86 -2.31 -46.05
N VAL A 230 -7.90 -2.44 -46.88
CA VAL A 230 -7.98 -3.39 -48.01
C VAL A 230 -7.84 -2.69 -49.35
N MET A 231 -7.09 -1.57 -49.39
CA MET A 231 -7.10 -0.64 -50.51
C MET A 231 -6.39 -1.23 -51.72
N ALA A 232 -7.15 -1.53 -52.78
CA ALA A 232 -6.65 -2.11 -54.02
C ALA A 232 -6.55 -1.08 -55.16
N ARG A 233 -7.33 0.00 -55.11
CA ARG A 233 -7.40 1.03 -56.16
C ARG A 233 -7.41 2.45 -55.58
N MET A 234 -6.82 3.39 -56.29
CA MET A 234 -6.87 4.81 -55.97
C MET A 234 -7.04 5.61 -57.26
N HIS A 235 -8.00 6.53 -57.29
CA HIS A 235 -8.23 7.40 -58.45
C HIS A 235 -7.11 8.44 -58.56
N ASP A 236 -6.70 8.79 -59.78
CA ASP A 236 -5.65 9.78 -60.10
C ASP A 236 -5.86 11.19 -59.51
N ARG A 237 -7.07 11.46 -59.01
CA ARG A 237 -7.50 12.73 -58.42
C ARG A 237 -7.94 12.58 -56.96
N ALA A 238 -7.66 11.46 -56.30
CA ALA A 238 -8.04 11.21 -54.91
C ALA A 238 -7.47 12.25 -53.94
N PHE A 239 -6.21 12.66 -54.17
CA PHE A 239 -5.48 13.66 -53.37
C PHE A 239 -5.52 15.09 -53.96
N LEU A 240 -6.35 15.34 -54.99
CA LEU A 240 -6.43 16.66 -55.59
C LEU A 240 -7.14 17.64 -54.63
N GLY A 241 -6.39 18.65 -54.18
CA GLY A 241 -6.78 19.58 -53.10
C GLY A 241 -6.01 19.41 -51.80
N CYS A 242 -5.22 18.34 -51.64
CA CYS A 242 -4.38 18.08 -50.46
C CYS A 242 -2.97 18.68 -50.58
N SER A 243 -2.85 19.93 -51.02
CA SER A 243 -1.57 20.60 -51.28
C SER A 243 -0.71 20.86 -50.03
N ALA A 244 -1.24 20.59 -48.84
CA ALA A 244 -0.54 20.68 -47.57
C ALA A 244 -0.05 19.32 -47.03
N LEU A 245 -0.31 18.20 -47.73
CA LEU A 245 -0.05 16.85 -47.18
C LEU A 245 1.45 16.54 -47.15
N GLU A 246 1.98 16.38 -45.94
CA GLU A 246 3.39 16.08 -45.64
C GLU A 246 3.63 14.59 -45.39
N GLU A 247 2.67 13.88 -44.82
CA GLU A 247 2.79 12.47 -44.45
C GLU A 247 1.63 11.62 -44.99
N LEU A 248 1.97 10.54 -45.70
CA LEU A 248 1.02 9.56 -46.24
C LEU A 248 1.46 8.13 -45.89
N ASP A 249 0.69 7.46 -45.05
CA ASP A 249 0.91 6.06 -44.69
C ASP A 249 -0.14 5.13 -45.34
N LEU A 250 0.30 4.36 -46.33
CA LEU A 250 -0.45 3.34 -47.06
C LEU A 250 0.03 1.92 -46.72
N PHE A 251 0.74 1.74 -45.59
CA PHE A 251 1.29 0.46 -45.17
C PHE A 251 0.24 -0.65 -45.05
N ASN A 252 0.59 -1.85 -45.53
CA ASN A 252 -0.25 -3.03 -45.39
C ASN A 252 -1.66 -2.83 -45.95
N ASN A 253 -1.71 -2.64 -47.27
CA ASN A 253 -2.90 -2.51 -48.11
C ASN A 253 -2.84 -3.52 -49.26
N SER A 254 -3.78 -3.44 -50.21
CA SER A 254 -3.90 -4.37 -51.34
C SER A 254 -3.42 -3.81 -52.69
N LEU A 255 -2.57 -2.77 -52.70
CA LEU A 255 -2.14 -2.09 -53.92
C LEU A 255 -1.26 -3.02 -54.78
N THR A 256 -1.64 -3.21 -56.05
CA THR A 256 -0.93 -4.10 -56.99
C THR A 256 0.21 -3.41 -57.76
N ALA A 257 0.35 -2.10 -57.62
CA ALA A 257 1.44 -1.28 -58.16
C ALA A 257 1.78 -0.15 -57.17
N VAL A 258 2.97 0.43 -57.30
CA VAL A 258 3.34 1.66 -56.57
C VAL A 258 2.59 2.84 -57.20
N PRO A 259 1.93 3.73 -56.43
CA PRO A 259 1.00 4.72 -56.97
C PRO A 259 1.70 5.96 -57.55
N ASP A 260 2.29 5.87 -58.74
CA ASP A 260 3.00 7.00 -59.37
C ASP A 260 2.05 8.17 -59.72
N ALA A 261 1.01 7.91 -60.52
CA ALA A 261 0.11 8.96 -61.02
C ALA A 261 -0.67 9.66 -59.89
N GLN A 262 -1.10 8.92 -58.86
CA GLN A 262 -1.90 9.46 -57.76
C GLN A 262 -1.10 10.38 -56.84
N LEU A 263 0.24 10.31 -56.85
CA LEU A 263 1.11 11.21 -56.07
C LEU A 263 1.38 12.56 -56.76
N GLY A 264 0.96 12.73 -58.03
CA GLY A 264 1.13 13.97 -58.80
C GLY A 264 0.59 15.25 -58.13
N PRO A 265 -0.55 15.24 -57.42
CA PRO A 265 -1.02 16.40 -56.65
C PRO A 265 -0.17 16.77 -55.42
N LEU A 266 0.74 15.89 -54.98
CA LEU A 266 1.48 16.01 -53.72
C LEU A 266 2.95 16.42 -53.88
N LEU A 267 3.38 16.71 -55.12
CA LEU A 267 4.79 16.91 -55.50
C LEU A 267 5.55 17.94 -54.65
N GLY A 268 4.89 19.02 -54.23
CA GLY A 268 5.52 20.09 -53.44
C GLY A 268 5.58 19.83 -51.93
N SER A 269 4.67 19.02 -51.38
CA SER A 269 4.43 18.95 -49.93
C SER A 269 4.92 17.67 -49.26
N LEU A 270 4.91 16.54 -49.97
CA LEU A 270 5.11 15.22 -49.35
C LEU A 270 6.55 15.03 -48.85
N ARG A 271 6.69 14.68 -47.56
CA ARG A 271 7.95 14.46 -46.82
C ARG A 271 8.12 12.99 -46.40
N MET A 272 7.02 12.32 -46.08
CA MET A 272 6.96 10.94 -45.60
C MET A 272 5.99 10.14 -46.47
N LEU A 273 6.47 9.06 -47.07
CA LEU A 273 5.65 8.11 -47.81
C LEU A 273 5.96 6.67 -47.40
N ASN A 274 4.96 5.97 -46.87
CA ASN A 274 5.05 4.54 -46.62
C ASN A 274 4.06 3.79 -47.52
N VAL A 275 4.58 3.07 -48.51
CA VAL A 275 3.82 2.22 -49.44
C VAL A 275 4.17 0.73 -49.27
N SER A 276 4.89 0.39 -48.19
CA SER A 276 5.40 -0.97 -47.98
C SER A 276 4.32 -1.97 -47.54
N ASN A 277 4.63 -3.26 -47.70
CA ASN A 277 3.75 -4.39 -47.42
C ASN A 277 2.44 -4.42 -48.23
N ASN A 278 2.50 -4.01 -49.49
CA ASN A 278 1.40 -4.10 -50.46
C ASN A 278 1.56 -5.33 -51.40
N LEU A 279 0.65 -5.49 -52.37
CA LEU A 279 0.56 -6.66 -53.25
C LEU A 279 1.32 -6.52 -54.58
N TYR A 280 2.10 -5.47 -54.78
CA TYR A 280 2.96 -5.32 -55.96
C TYR A 280 4.13 -6.31 -55.95
N ARG A 281 4.47 -6.85 -57.13
CA ARG A 281 5.57 -7.82 -57.31
C ARG A 281 6.93 -7.19 -57.63
N ARG A 282 6.94 -5.91 -57.99
CA ARG A 282 8.15 -5.13 -58.26
C ARG A 282 8.04 -3.77 -57.59
N VAL A 283 9.18 -3.16 -57.31
CA VAL A 283 9.32 -1.85 -56.67
C VAL A 283 9.47 -0.73 -57.69
N GLU A 284 8.80 -0.87 -58.84
CA GLU A 284 8.91 -0.02 -60.02
C GLU A 284 8.40 1.41 -59.73
N LEU A 285 9.32 2.37 -59.62
CA LEU A 285 9.02 3.78 -59.39
C LEU A 285 8.94 4.54 -60.72
N GLY A 286 7.79 5.15 -60.98
CA GLY A 286 7.59 5.96 -62.19
C GLY A 286 8.26 7.33 -62.12
N THR A 287 8.04 8.12 -63.19
CA THR A 287 8.69 9.44 -63.32
C THR A 287 8.20 10.47 -62.30
N THR A 288 6.99 10.31 -61.75
CA THR A 288 6.43 11.24 -60.75
C THR A 288 7.27 11.24 -59.47
N PHE A 289 7.81 10.08 -59.08
CA PHE A 289 8.71 9.98 -57.92
C PHE A 289 9.93 10.90 -58.00
N SER A 290 10.53 11.06 -59.19
CA SER A 290 11.70 11.92 -59.38
C SER A 290 11.44 13.41 -59.10
N ARG A 291 10.16 13.81 -59.06
CA ARG A 291 9.69 15.18 -58.83
C ARG A 291 9.26 15.43 -57.38
N LEU A 292 9.25 14.42 -56.51
CA LEU A 292 8.93 14.53 -55.08
C LEU A 292 10.10 15.13 -54.28
N THR A 293 10.57 16.33 -54.65
CA THR A 293 11.81 16.93 -54.10
C THR A 293 11.77 17.20 -52.59
N SER A 294 10.58 17.29 -52.02
CA SER A 294 10.35 17.45 -50.57
C SER A 294 10.45 16.13 -49.78
N LEU A 295 10.50 14.98 -50.45
CA LEU A 295 10.48 13.67 -49.81
C LEU A 295 11.79 13.42 -49.04
N ARG A 296 11.66 12.93 -47.81
CA ARG A 296 12.76 12.61 -46.89
C ARG A 296 12.71 11.19 -46.37
N HIS A 297 11.51 10.63 -46.20
CA HIS A 297 11.33 9.28 -45.68
C HIS A 297 10.51 8.43 -46.66
N LEU A 298 11.06 7.28 -47.06
CA LEU A 298 10.43 6.37 -48.00
C LEU A 298 10.56 4.91 -47.54
N TRP A 299 9.42 4.23 -47.41
CA TRP A 299 9.33 2.78 -47.18
C TRP A 299 8.58 2.13 -48.34
N LEU A 300 9.22 1.13 -48.95
CA LEU A 300 8.70 0.43 -50.12
C LEU A 300 9.06 -1.07 -50.08
N GLY A 301 8.43 -1.85 -50.96
CA GLY A 301 8.59 -3.29 -51.00
C GLY A 301 7.53 -4.07 -50.20
N GLY A 302 7.60 -5.40 -50.23
CA GLY A 302 6.60 -6.28 -49.63
C GLY A 302 6.96 -7.76 -49.82
N GLU A 303 6.16 -8.66 -49.26
CA GLU A 303 6.46 -10.10 -49.29
C GLU A 303 6.41 -10.71 -50.71
N LEU A 304 5.72 -10.05 -51.65
CA LEU A 304 5.59 -10.48 -53.05
C LEU A 304 6.69 -9.95 -53.99
N VAL A 305 7.64 -9.16 -53.49
CA VAL A 305 8.74 -8.62 -54.32
C VAL A 305 9.75 -9.71 -54.63
N SER A 306 9.79 -10.14 -55.91
CA SER A 306 10.66 -11.22 -56.38
C SER A 306 12.03 -10.77 -56.86
N ASP A 307 12.13 -9.56 -57.38
CA ASP A 307 13.34 -9.00 -57.98
C ASP A 307 13.38 -7.48 -57.79
N VAL A 308 14.59 -6.93 -57.72
CA VAL A 308 14.85 -5.49 -57.61
C VAL A 308 15.86 -5.11 -58.66
N ARG A 309 15.44 -4.29 -59.62
CA ARG A 309 16.22 -3.89 -60.80
C ARG A 309 16.80 -2.49 -60.66
N ALA A 310 17.84 -2.19 -61.43
CA ALA A 310 18.46 -0.88 -61.47
C ALA A 310 17.50 0.20 -61.99
N ALA A 311 16.64 -0.17 -62.94
CA ALA A 311 15.58 0.70 -63.46
C ALA A 311 14.50 1.03 -62.42
N ASP A 312 14.09 0.05 -61.60
CA ASP A 312 12.97 0.19 -60.64
C ASP A 312 13.19 1.35 -59.65
N LEU A 313 14.43 1.54 -59.21
CA LEU A 313 14.82 2.55 -58.22
C LEU A 313 15.46 3.81 -58.85
N ALA A 314 15.58 3.89 -60.17
CA ALA A 314 16.30 4.97 -60.86
C ALA A 314 15.81 6.38 -60.50
N ALA A 315 14.50 6.53 -60.25
CA ALA A 315 13.87 7.79 -59.83
C ALA A 315 14.44 8.36 -58.51
N LEU A 316 15.02 7.52 -57.64
CA LEU A 316 15.54 7.94 -56.33
C LEU A 316 16.83 8.77 -56.41
N ARG A 317 17.50 8.81 -57.56
CA ARG A 317 18.74 9.57 -57.77
C ARG A 317 18.55 11.08 -57.62
N SER A 318 17.35 11.60 -57.89
CA SER A 318 17.02 13.02 -57.71
C SER A 318 16.57 13.39 -56.29
N LEU A 319 16.49 12.43 -55.36
CA LEU A 319 15.83 12.62 -54.05
C LEU A 319 16.82 12.66 -52.88
N ASP A 320 16.60 13.62 -51.98
CA ASP A 320 17.35 13.82 -50.74
C ASP A 320 16.75 13.02 -49.57
N LEU A 321 16.76 11.68 -49.70
CA LEU A 321 16.19 10.79 -48.69
C LEU A 321 17.08 10.67 -47.45
N THR A 322 16.50 10.94 -46.28
CA THR A 322 17.12 10.72 -44.97
C THR A 322 16.88 9.29 -44.46
N ILE A 323 15.68 8.75 -44.66
CA ILE A 323 15.34 7.36 -44.30
C ILE A 323 14.86 6.64 -45.55
N PHE A 324 15.52 5.53 -45.87
CA PHE A 324 15.12 4.61 -46.92
C PHE A 324 14.92 3.21 -46.34
N SER A 325 13.80 2.58 -46.66
CA SER A 325 13.57 1.17 -46.35
C SER A 325 13.02 0.40 -47.54
N LEU A 326 13.67 -0.73 -47.82
CA LEU A 326 13.26 -1.72 -48.81
C LEU A 326 12.87 -3.00 -48.08
N LYS A 327 11.70 -3.55 -48.40
CA LYS A 327 11.22 -4.84 -47.92
C LYS A 327 11.11 -5.87 -49.05
N THR A 328 11.59 -7.09 -48.82
CA THR A 328 11.33 -8.25 -49.68
C THR A 328 10.76 -9.41 -48.84
N GLY A 329 10.32 -10.50 -49.48
CA GLY A 329 9.87 -11.71 -48.79
C GLY A 329 10.55 -12.96 -49.31
N GLN A 330 10.09 -14.13 -48.83
CA GLN A 330 10.59 -15.46 -49.22
C GLN A 330 10.62 -15.71 -50.74
N GLY A 331 9.80 -14.99 -51.52
CA GLY A 331 9.78 -15.07 -52.97
C GLY A 331 10.94 -14.36 -53.70
N PHE A 332 11.88 -13.73 -52.97
CA PHE A 332 12.99 -12.98 -53.54
C PHE A 332 14.03 -13.87 -54.22
N ARG A 333 14.38 -13.56 -55.47
CA ARG A 333 15.21 -14.38 -56.36
C ARG A 333 16.49 -13.70 -56.82
N SER A 334 16.45 -12.40 -57.07
CA SER A 334 17.59 -11.68 -57.67
C SER A 334 17.61 -10.19 -57.35
N TYR A 335 18.84 -9.70 -57.22
CA TYR A 335 19.17 -8.28 -57.09
C TYR A 335 20.05 -7.87 -58.27
N GLU A 336 19.68 -6.80 -58.97
CA GLU A 336 20.52 -6.22 -60.03
C GLU A 336 21.53 -5.22 -59.42
N PRO A 337 22.86 -5.43 -59.62
CA PRO A 337 23.86 -4.45 -59.21
C PRO A 337 23.61 -3.07 -59.81
N GLY A 338 23.77 -2.02 -59.00
CA GLY A 338 23.45 -0.64 -59.34
C GLY A 338 22.08 -0.16 -58.83
N ALA A 339 21.18 -1.05 -58.38
CA ALA A 339 19.84 -0.65 -57.94
C ALA A 339 19.84 0.25 -56.70
N LEU A 340 20.57 -0.09 -55.64
CA LEU A 340 20.77 0.78 -54.48
C LEU A 340 21.80 1.88 -54.76
N ALA A 341 22.57 1.82 -55.85
CA ALA A 341 23.44 2.93 -56.26
C ALA A 341 22.64 4.12 -56.82
N SER A 342 21.35 3.93 -57.14
CA SER A 342 20.38 5.02 -57.29
C SER A 342 20.33 5.95 -56.07
N LEU A 343 20.70 5.45 -54.89
CA LEU A 343 20.74 6.24 -53.66
C LEU A 343 21.98 7.15 -53.55
N ALA A 344 22.96 7.05 -54.45
CA ALA A 344 24.13 7.93 -54.46
C ALA A 344 23.77 9.31 -55.05
N GLY A 345 23.71 10.33 -54.19
CA GLY A 345 23.34 11.71 -54.57
C GLY A 345 23.02 12.62 -53.38
N SER A 346 22.70 12.05 -52.23
CA SER A 346 22.34 12.77 -50.99
C SER A 346 23.10 12.25 -49.77
N ALA A 347 23.17 13.03 -48.70
CA ALA A 347 23.88 12.64 -47.48
C ALA A 347 23.01 11.73 -46.61
N LYS A 348 23.09 10.40 -46.82
CA LYS A 348 22.11 9.45 -46.26
C LYS A 348 22.44 8.96 -44.84
N PRO A 349 21.62 9.31 -43.82
CA PRO A 349 21.85 8.87 -42.46
C PRO A 349 21.37 7.43 -42.19
N ALA A 350 20.26 6.94 -42.77
CA ALA A 350 19.73 5.62 -42.41
C ALA A 350 19.12 4.81 -43.60
N VAL A 351 19.58 3.56 -43.74
CA VAL A 351 19.05 2.55 -44.67
C VAL A 351 18.60 1.31 -43.89
N THR A 352 17.40 0.81 -44.16
CA THR A 352 16.89 -0.46 -43.61
C THR A 352 16.52 -1.44 -44.72
N LEU A 353 17.18 -2.59 -44.75
CA LEU A 353 16.90 -3.70 -45.67
C LEU A 353 16.14 -4.79 -44.90
N ASP A 354 14.81 -4.81 -45.01
CA ASP A 354 13.92 -5.84 -44.44
C ASP A 354 13.75 -6.98 -45.47
N CYS A 355 14.86 -7.66 -45.75
CA CYS A 355 14.97 -8.60 -46.86
C CYS A 355 15.20 -10.02 -46.35
N ASP A 356 14.29 -10.92 -46.71
CA ASP A 356 14.60 -12.35 -46.68
C ASP A 356 15.42 -12.70 -47.92
N LEU A 357 16.59 -13.32 -47.69
CA LEU A 357 17.59 -13.64 -48.71
C LEU A 357 17.94 -15.14 -48.73
N ASP A 358 17.14 -15.99 -48.10
CA ASP A 358 17.35 -17.45 -48.06
C ASP A 358 17.56 -18.07 -49.46
N ALA A 359 16.78 -17.62 -50.46
CA ALA A 359 16.87 -18.11 -51.84
C ALA A 359 17.91 -17.38 -52.71
N ALA A 360 18.49 -16.27 -52.23
CA ALA A 360 19.43 -15.43 -52.97
C ALA A 360 20.53 -14.84 -52.05
N PRO A 361 21.30 -15.67 -51.30
CA PRO A 361 22.23 -15.19 -50.28
C PRO A 361 23.32 -14.27 -50.82
N THR A 362 23.79 -14.53 -52.05
CA THR A 362 24.82 -13.75 -52.73
C THR A 362 24.40 -12.31 -53.05
N ALA A 363 23.10 -11.97 -52.96
CA ALA A 363 22.60 -10.60 -53.15
C ALA A 363 23.11 -9.60 -52.11
N VAL A 364 23.53 -10.05 -50.92
CA VAL A 364 24.13 -9.18 -49.88
C VAL A 364 25.36 -8.43 -50.42
N THR A 365 26.19 -9.10 -51.23
CA THR A 365 27.43 -8.53 -51.76
C THR A 365 27.19 -7.34 -52.70
N PRO A 366 26.42 -7.43 -53.81
CA PRO A 366 26.13 -6.26 -54.64
C PRO A 366 25.33 -5.18 -53.91
N MET A 367 24.41 -5.54 -53.00
CA MET A 367 23.70 -4.54 -52.16
C MET A 367 24.68 -3.70 -51.33
N LEU A 368 25.66 -4.32 -50.66
CA LEU A 368 26.68 -3.59 -49.90
C LEU A 368 27.63 -2.80 -50.81
N ALA A 369 28.00 -3.34 -51.97
CA ALA A 369 28.85 -2.66 -52.94
C ALA A 369 28.22 -1.36 -53.46
N ASP A 370 26.92 -1.39 -53.77
CA ASP A 370 26.14 -0.23 -54.17
C ASP A 370 26.06 0.82 -53.05
N LEU A 371 25.76 0.36 -51.82
CA LEU A 371 25.65 1.24 -50.65
C LEU A 371 26.98 1.95 -50.30
N ALA A 372 28.13 1.40 -50.69
CA ALA A 372 29.43 2.06 -50.52
C ALA A 372 29.51 3.44 -51.20
N ALA A 373 28.85 3.62 -52.35
CA ALA A 373 28.79 4.89 -53.07
C ALA A 373 27.79 5.91 -52.47
N THR A 374 26.90 5.47 -51.59
CA THR A 374 25.78 6.29 -51.07
C THR A 374 26.14 7.14 -49.85
N GLY A 375 27.30 6.89 -49.23
CA GLY A 375 27.73 7.58 -48.02
C GLY A 375 26.90 7.25 -46.76
N VAL A 376 26.17 6.12 -46.76
CA VAL A 376 25.31 5.65 -45.67
C VAL A 376 25.99 5.68 -44.29
N HIS A 377 25.31 6.24 -43.29
CA HIS A 377 25.82 6.34 -41.91
C HIS A 377 25.33 5.22 -40.97
N SER A 378 24.09 4.77 -41.15
CA SER A 378 23.45 3.70 -40.38
C SER A 378 22.81 2.68 -41.31
N LEU A 379 23.11 1.40 -41.13
CA LEU A 379 22.57 0.30 -41.91
C LEU A 379 21.94 -0.74 -40.97
N ARG A 380 20.65 -1.01 -41.15
CA ARG A 380 19.93 -2.09 -40.47
C ARG A 380 19.54 -3.16 -41.47
N PHE A 381 19.99 -4.39 -41.24
CA PHE A 381 19.40 -5.58 -41.86
C PHE A 381 18.30 -6.11 -40.95
N ARG A 382 17.17 -6.49 -41.55
CA ARG A 382 16.04 -7.13 -40.88
C ARG A 382 15.60 -8.35 -41.68
N ARG A 383 15.31 -9.47 -40.98
CA ARG A 383 15.01 -10.78 -41.60
C ARG A 383 16.09 -11.33 -42.53
N LEU A 384 17.35 -10.92 -42.33
CA LEU A 384 18.48 -11.51 -43.03
C LEU A 384 18.56 -13.00 -42.69
N PHE A 385 18.24 -13.84 -43.69
CA PHE A 385 17.98 -15.27 -43.57
C PHE A 385 16.86 -15.56 -42.55
N ALA A 386 15.60 -15.56 -43.01
CA ALA A 386 14.46 -15.71 -42.11
C ALA A 386 14.20 -17.17 -41.72
N THR A 387 14.47 -18.10 -42.64
CA THR A 387 14.07 -19.51 -42.55
C THR A 387 15.27 -20.43 -42.34
N ASN A 388 16.39 -20.19 -43.03
CA ASN A 388 17.55 -21.08 -43.06
C ASN A 388 18.80 -20.45 -42.43
N TYR A 389 19.76 -21.27 -42.01
CA TYR A 389 21.08 -20.79 -41.59
C TYR A 389 22.02 -20.76 -42.79
N TYR A 390 22.71 -19.65 -43.04
CA TYR A 390 23.62 -19.54 -44.19
C TYR A 390 24.87 -20.43 -44.04
N THR A 391 24.91 -21.53 -44.79
CA THR A 391 26.03 -22.49 -44.83
C THR A 391 26.96 -22.35 -46.04
N GLY A 392 26.74 -21.34 -46.89
CA GLY A 392 27.53 -21.12 -48.10
C GLY A 392 29.01 -20.83 -47.85
N ALA A 393 29.79 -20.84 -48.95
CA ALA A 393 31.21 -20.50 -48.94
C ALA A 393 31.49 -19.04 -49.32
N ASP A 394 30.51 -18.35 -49.93
CA ASP A 394 30.67 -16.98 -50.41
C ASP A 394 30.89 -15.97 -49.27
N ASP A 395 31.80 -15.03 -49.48
CA ASP A 395 32.14 -13.99 -48.52
C ASP A 395 31.19 -12.78 -48.67
N LEU A 396 29.96 -12.97 -48.19
CA LEU A 396 28.83 -12.05 -48.38
C LEU A 396 29.13 -10.59 -48.00
N PHE A 397 29.99 -10.37 -47.01
CA PHE A 397 30.30 -9.06 -46.43
C PHE A 397 31.61 -8.44 -46.93
N ALA A 398 32.27 -9.02 -47.94
CA ALA A 398 33.51 -8.48 -48.52
C ALA A 398 33.50 -6.98 -48.91
N PRO A 399 32.37 -6.37 -49.32
CA PRO A 399 32.32 -4.93 -49.59
C PRO A 399 32.18 -4.04 -48.34
N LEU A 400 31.88 -4.60 -47.16
CA LEU A 400 31.64 -3.85 -45.92
C LEU A 400 32.75 -2.81 -45.57
N PRO A 401 34.06 -3.09 -45.78
CA PRO A 401 35.12 -2.11 -45.53
C PRO A 401 35.07 -0.87 -46.42
N ARG A 402 34.38 -0.94 -47.58
CA ARG A 402 34.25 0.18 -48.53
C ARG A 402 33.25 1.24 -48.05
N LEU A 403 32.37 0.91 -47.10
CA LEU A 403 31.37 1.84 -46.54
C LEU A 403 32.04 2.77 -45.49
N SER A 404 32.93 3.65 -45.95
CA SER A 404 33.78 4.51 -45.09
C SER A 404 33.02 5.47 -44.15
N ARG A 405 31.77 5.81 -44.49
CA ARG A 405 30.89 6.67 -43.67
C ARG A 405 29.97 5.91 -42.70
N LEU A 406 29.86 4.59 -42.83
CA LEU A 406 29.03 3.76 -41.96
C LEU A 406 29.61 3.77 -40.55
N ARG A 407 28.78 4.08 -39.56
CA ARG A 407 29.12 4.04 -38.13
C ARG A 407 28.28 3.01 -37.37
N ASN A 408 27.01 2.85 -37.75
CA ASN A 408 26.08 1.96 -37.05
C ASN A 408 25.67 0.81 -37.97
N LEU A 409 25.89 -0.42 -37.54
CA LEU A 409 25.45 -1.64 -38.21
C LEU A 409 24.57 -2.46 -37.26
N GLU A 410 23.36 -2.79 -37.68
CA GLU A 410 22.42 -3.58 -36.89
C GLU A 410 21.85 -4.76 -37.67
N PHE A 411 21.76 -5.91 -37.02
CA PHE A 411 21.04 -7.08 -37.48
C PHE A 411 19.87 -7.36 -36.54
N PHE A 412 18.64 -7.23 -37.06
CA PHE A 412 17.41 -7.35 -36.29
C PHE A 412 16.53 -8.49 -36.81
N ARG A 413 16.32 -9.54 -36.00
CA ARG A 413 15.57 -10.76 -36.37
C ARG A 413 16.12 -11.46 -37.61
N GLY A 414 16.92 -12.50 -37.44
CA GLY A 414 17.46 -13.32 -38.55
C GLY A 414 18.21 -14.52 -38.00
N LYS A 415 18.55 -15.48 -38.88
CA LYS A 415 19.22 -16.73 -38.51
C LYS A 415 20.72 -16.69 -38.80
N PHE A 416 21.50 -16.89 -37.74
CA PHE A 416 22.95 -16.73 -37.74
C PHE A 416 23.62 -18.01 -37.27
N ASN A 417 24.75 -18.32 -37.89
CA ASN A 417 25.67 -19.33 -37.40
C ASN A 417 27.06 -18.71 -37.19
N GLU A 418 27.98 -19.50 -36.63
CA GLU A 418 29.35 -19.08 -36.36
C GLU A 418 30.09 -18.59 -37.62
N ASN A 419 29.80 -19.19 -38.78
CA ASN A 419 30.40 -18.79 -40.05
C ASN A 419 29.91 -17.42 -40.51
N LEU A 420 28.59 -17.18 -40.54
CA LEU A 420 28.02 -15.88 -40.91
C LEU A 420 28.48 -14.77 -39.96
N HIS A 421 28.49 -15.06 -38.65
CA HIS A 421 28.97 -14.14 -37.63
C HIS A 421 30.47 -13.84 -37.81
N TYR A 422 31.30 -14.85 -38.09
CA TYR A 422 32.71 -14.68 -38.43
C TYR A 422 32.93 -13.82 -39.69
N LEU A 423 32.18 -14.03 -40.78
CA LEU A 423 32.32 -13.22 -42.00
C LEU A 423 32.06 -11.72 -41.75
N ILE A 424 31.06 -11.40 -40.92
CA ILE A 424 30.78 -10.01 -40.50
C ILE A 424 31.98 -9.45 -39.71
N LEU A 425 32.43 -10.15 -38.68
CA LEU A 425 33.52 -9.71 -37.80
C LEU A 425 34.88 -9.62 -38.53
N LYS A 426 35.14 -10.50 -39.50
CA LYS A 426 36.31 -10.48 -40.38
C LYS A 426 36.44 -9.14 -41.10
N HIS A 427 35.35 -8.63 -41.69
CA HIS A 427 35.37 -7.37 -42.44
C HIS A 427 35.21 -6.14 -41.57
N LEU A 428 34.56 -6.26 -40.41
CA LEU A 428 34.47 -5.16 -39.45
C LEU A 428 35.85 -4.63 -39.00
N GLN A 429 36.87 -5.50 -38.91
CA GLN A 429 38.27 -5.14 -38.61
C GLN A 429 38.85 -4.05 -39.54
N ARG A 430 38.37 -3.95 -40.79
CA ARG A 430 38.82 -2.97 -41.79
C ARG A 430 37.74 -1.94 -42.13
N SER A 431 36.60 -1.99 -41.46
CA SER A 431 35.49 -1.06 -41.65
C SER A 431 35.65 0.19 -40.80
N ALA A 432 34.80 1.19 -41.04
CA ALA A 432 34.70 2.37 -40.19
C ALA A 432 33.53 2.31 -39.18
N VAL A 433 32.92 1.12 -39.01
CA VAL A 433 31.79 0.89 -38.10
C VAL A 433 32.24 1.02 -36.64
N ALA A 434 31.53 1.83 -35.87
CA ALA A 434 31.79 2.09 -34.46
C ALA A 434 30.76 1.44 -33.52
N ALA A 435 29.55 1.15 -34.01
CA ALA A 435 28.50 0.49 -33.25
C ALA A 435 27.96 -0.75 -34.00
N LEU A 436 27.97 -1.90 -33.33
CA LEU A 436 27.38 -3.16 -33.81
C LEU A 436 26.26 -3.60 -32.86
N ALA A 437 25.09 -3.94 -33.40
CA ALA A 437 23.99 -4.53 -32.65
C ALA A 437 23.45 -5.80 -33.31
N LEU A 438 23.28 -6.86 -32.52
CA LEU A 438 22.52 -8.06 -32.88
C LEU A 438 21.32 -8.13 -31.93
N THR A 439 20.11 -8.09 -32.49
CA THR A 439 18.86 -7.98 -31.70
C THR A 439 17.82 -8.96 -32.21
N ALA A 440 17.26 -9.78 -31.31
CA ALA A 440 16.33 -10.86 -31.64
C ALA A 440 16.87 -11.85 -32.69
N VAL A 441 18.18 -12.07 -32.71
CA VAL A 441 18.86 -12.99 -33.63
C VAL A 441 18.78 -14.42 -33.10
N ASP A 442 18.42 -15.36 -33.97
CA ASP A 442 18.45 -16.80 -33.71
C ASP A 442 19.86 -17.30 -34.07
N PHE A 443 20.60 -17.86 -33.09
CA PHE A 443 21.98 -18.29 -33.27
C PHE A 443 22.14 -19.80 -33.01
N ALA A 444 22.67 -20.52 -33.98
CA ALA A 444 23.00 -21.94 -33.85
C ALA A 444 24.32 -22.29 -34.54
N TYR A 445 25.10 -23.18 -33.96
CA TYR A 445 26.28 -23.72 -34.63
C TYR A 445 25.89 -24.55 -35.86
N SER A 446 26.65 -24.40 -36.95
CA SER A 446 26.58 -25.31 -38.08
C SER A 446 27.16 -26.68 -37.72
N ALA A 447 26.65 -27.74 -38.36
CA ALA A 447 27.21 -29.08 -38.23
C ALA A 447 28.58 -29.25 -38.92
N VAL A 448 29.14 -28.19 -39.53
CA VAL A 448 30.38 -28.24 -40.32
C VAL A 448 31.56 -27.88 -39.43
N THR A 449 32.21 -28.90 -38.88
CA THR A 449 33.30 -28.77 -37.89
C THR A 449 34.64 -28.30 -38.48
N GLU A 450 34.86 -28.45 -39.78
CA GLU A 450 36.19 -28.35 -40.40
C GLU A 450 36.62 -26.94 -40.87
N ARG A 451 35.83 -25.89 -40.68
CA ARG A 451 36.21 -24.55 -41.16
C ARG A 451 37.35 -23.96 -40.30
N PRO A 452 38.54 -23.66 -40.87
CA PRO A 452 39.64 -23.07 -40.11
C PRO A 452 39.27 -21.66 -39.65
N ARG A 453 38.97 -21.51 -38.36
CA ARG A 453 38.61 -20.24 -37.73
C ARG A 453 39.86 -19.36 -37.60
N VAL A 454 40.03 -18.40 -38.51
CA VAL A 454 41.07 -17.37 -38.36
C VAL A 454 40.69 -16.49 -37.16
N PRO A 455 41.59 -16.24 -36.19
CA PRO A 455 41.26 -15.40 -35.05
C PRO A 455 40.90 -13.98 -35.50
N VAL A 456 39.73 -13.50 -35.09
CA VAL A 456 39.33 -12.10 -35.28
C VAL A 456 40.22 -11.21 -34.42
N GLY A 457 40.90 -10.26 -35.06
CA GLY A 457 41.75 -9.27 -34.41
C GLY A 457 40.95 -8.17 -33.70
N LYS A 458 41.61 -7.06 -33.37
CA LYS A 458 40.96 -5.92 -32.71
C LYS A 458 39.95 -5.26 -33.67
N LEU A 459 38.72 -5.05 -33.18
CA LEU A 459 37.67 -4.37 -33.94
C LEU A 459 37.71 -2.84 -33.69
N PRO A 460 37.27 -1.99 -34.64
CA PRO A 460 37.13 -0.55 -34.45
C PRO A 460 35.89 -0.14 -33.64
N LEU A 461 35.15 -1.11 -33.09
CA LEU A 461 33.91 -0.88 -32.35
C LEU A 461 34.16 -0.13 -31.02
N ARG A 462 33.29 0.84 -30.75
CA ARG A 462 33.09 1.49 -29.45
C ARG A 462 31.84 0.98 -28.72
N THR A 463 30.82 0.57 -29.47
CA THR A 463 29.57 0.06 -28.91
C THR A 463 29.27 -1.31 -29.49
N LEU A 464 28.90 -2.25 -28.62
CA LEU A 464 28.50 -3.59 -28.98
C LEU A 464 27.28 -3.99 -28.16
N ALA A 465 26.21 -4.42 -28.83
CA ALA A 465 24.98 -4.85 -28.17
C ALA A 465 24.48 -6.21 -28.68
N PHE A 466 24.27 -7.13 -27.75
CA PHE A 466 23.47 -8.34 -27.93
C PHE A 466 22.18 -8.18 -27.15
N ARG A 467 21.03 -8.39 -27.83
CA ARG A 467 19.70 -8.23 -27.25
C ARG A 467 18.78 -9.37 -27.69
N ASP A 468 18.03 -9.95 -26.76
CA ASP A 468 16.95 -10.92 -27.05
C ASP A 468 17.42 -12.17 -27.84
N ILE A 469 18.58 -12.73 -27.51
CA ILE A 469 19.16 -13.89 -28.20
C ILE A 469 18.97 -15.15 -27.36
N THR A 470 18.35 -16.18 -27.93
CA THR A 470 18.02 -17.41 -27.20
C THR A 470 19.25 -18.25 -26.83
N ASN A 471 20.25 -18.31 -27.71
CA ASN A 471 21.49 -19.07 -27.51
C ASN A 471 22.67 -18.16 -27.09
N PRO A 472 23.21 -18.30 -25.85
CA PRO A 472 24.33 -17.49 -25.36
C PRO A 472 25.67 -17.75 -26.07
N GLU A 473 25.81 -18.84 -26.83
CA GLU A 473 27.08 -19.22 -27.46
C GLU A 473 27.61 -18.21 -28.48
N VAL A 474 26.76 -17.30 -28.98
CA VAL A 474 27.15 -16.15 -29.81
C VAL A 474 28.25 -15.30 -29.15
N LEU A 475 28.29 -15.27 -27.82
CA LEU A 475 29.27 -14.54 -27.01
C LEU A 475 30.62 -15.27 -26.87
N LEU A 476 30.64 -16.59 -27.10
CA LEU A 476 31.75 -17.47 -26.70
C LEU A 476 32.56 -18.04 -27.89
N TYR A 477 32.08 -17.88 -29.13
CA TYR A 477 32.57 -18.63 -30.31
C TYR A 477 34.08 -18.56 -30.61
N ASN A 478 34.77 -17.49 -30.16
CA ASN A 478 36.19 -17.21 -30.40
C ASN A 478 37.07 -17.42 -29.14
N GLY A 479 36.48 -17.55 -27.96
CA GLY A 479 37.16 -17.80 -26.67
C GLY A 479 38.15 -16.74 -26.14
N ASN A 480 38.66 -15.84 -26.99
CA ASN A 480 39.74 -14.90 -26.67
C ASN A 480 39.29 -13.47 -26.30
N PHE A 481 38.01 -13.12 -26.54
CA PHE A 481 37.40 -11.83 -26.18
C PHE A 481 38.11 -10.56 -26.70
N ASN A 482 39.07 -10.66 -27.64
CA ASN A 482 39.87 -9.56 -28.20
C ASN A 482 39.07 -8.33 -28.68
N TRP A 483 37.83 -8.60 -29.12
CA TRP A 483 36.84 -7.66 -29.63
C TRP A 483 36.23 -6.74 -28.55
N TYR A 484 36.38 -7.07 -27.26
CA TYR A 484 35.97 -6.18 -26.16
C TYR A 484 36.99 -5.07 -25.86
N GLY A 485 38.24 -5.22 -26.32
CA GLY A 485 39.36 -4.32 -26.00
C GLY A 485 39.36 -2.96 -26.72
N SER A 486 38.30 -2.62 -27.44
CA SER A 486 38.08 -1.33 -28.10
C SER A 486 36.81 -0.62 -27.64
N LEU A 487 35.93 -1.33 -26.93
CA LEU A 487 34.59 -0.86 -26.57
C LEU A 487 34.65 0.21 -25.47
N ASP A 488 33.86 1.25 -25.66
CA ASP A 488 33.45 2.20 -24.62
C ASP A 488 32.18 1.68 -23.90
N THR A 489 31.32 0.92 -24.60
CA THR A 489 30.05 0.36 -24.07
C THR A 489 29.79 -1.06 -24.58
N LEU A 490 29.46 -1.96 -23.65
CA LEU A 490 29.01 -3.33 -23.91
C LEU A 490 27.59 -3.55 -23.36
N THR A 491 26.71 -4.12 -24.16
CA THR A 491 25.39 -4.59 -23.74
C THR A 491 25.21 -6.06 -24.09
N ILE A 492 24.81 -6.87 -23.11
CA ILE A 492 24.40 -8.27 -23.24
C ILE A 492 23.09 -8.39 -22.47
N ASN A 493 21.95 -8.25 -23.15
CA ASN A 493 20.65 -8.13 -22.48
C ASN A 493 19.66 -9.18 -22.99
N ASN A 494 19.04 -9.97 -22.11
CA ASN A 494 18.15 -11.06 -22.50
C ASN A 494 18.82 -12.06 -23.47
N VAL A 495 20.01 -12.55 -23.08
CA VAL A 495 20.83 -13.49 -23.90
C VAL A 495 20.93 -14.88 -23.25
N ASN A 496 20.16 -15.16 -22.19
CA ASN A 496 20.34 -16.32 -21.30
C ASN A 496 21.77 -16.46 -20.74
N PHE A 497 22.52 -15.36 -20.66
CA PHE A 497 23.93 -15.39 -20.25
C PHE A 497 24.06 -15.79 -18.77
N ASN A 498 24.88 -16.79 -18.48
CA ASN A 498 24.89 -17.49 -17.19
C ASN A 498 26.30 -17.74 -16.61
N VAL A 499 27.36 -17.26 -17.27
CA VAL A 499 28.75 -17.34 -16.79
C VAL A 499 29.58 -16.24 -17.43
N VAL A 500 30.43 -15.55 -16.66
CA VAL A 500 31.41 -14.60 -17.22
C VAL A 500 32.81 -15.22 -17.16
N PRO A 501 33.40 -15.64 -18.30
CA PRO A 501 34.75 -16.22 -18.31
C PRO A 501 35.82 -15.21 -17.85
N CYS A 502 36.80 -15.63 -17.03
CA CYS A 502 37.86 -14.74 -16.53
C CYS A 502 38.50 -13.84 -17.61
N PRO A 503 38.83 -14.36 -18.82
CA PRO A 503 39.48 -13.52 -19.85
C PRO A 503 38.58 -12.41 -20.41
N ALA A 504 37.25 -12.50 -20.26
CA ALA A 504 36.34 -11.44 -20.70
C ALA A 504 36.53 -10.15 -19.89
N TRP A 505 36.71 -10.25 -18.56
CA TRP A 505 37.03 -9.10 -17.70
C TRP A 505 38.38 -8.48 -18.04
N ALA A 506 39.41 -9.30 -18.30
CA ALA A 506 40.72 -8.83 -18.72
C ALA A 506 40.68 -8.13 -20.10
N ALA A 507 39.87 -8.62 -21.04
CA ALA A 507 39.73 -8.04 -22.37
C ALA A 507 39.06 -6.65 -22.36
N MET A 508 38.13 -6.39 -21.44
CA MET A 508 37.33 -5.16 -21.31
C MET A 508 38.11 -3.93 -20.78
N HIS A 509 39.38 -3.77 -21.16
CA HIS A 509 40.29 -2.73 -20.64
C HIS A 509 39.90 -1.27 -20.95
N ARG A 510 38.94 -1.04 -21.87
CA ARG A 510 38.42 0.29 -22.24
C ARG A 510 36.96 0.53 -21.89
N VAL A 511 36.23 -0.50 -21.46
CA VAL A 511 34.78 -0.41 -21.26
C VAL A 511 34.47 0.54 -20.12
N VAL A 512 33.63 1.54 -20.37
CA VAL A 512 33.15 2.51 -19.38
C VAL A 512 31.78 2.12 -18.83
N THR A 513 30.95 1.48 -19.65
CA THR A 513 29.61 1.00 -19.27
C THR A 513 29.41 -0.45 -19.74
N ALA A 514 29.09 -1.34 -18.80
CA ALA A 514 28.68 -2.71 -19.07
C ALA A 514 27.24 -2.91 -18.58
N ASP A 515 26.34 -3.24 -19.50
CA ASP A 515 24.97 -3.65 -19.22
C ASP A 515 24.83 -5.14 -19.49
N ILE A 516 24.65 -5.93 -18.43
CA ILE A 516 24.48 -7.39 -18.47
C ILE A 516 23.11 -7.77 -17.85
N SER A 517 22.14 -6.86 -17.94
CA SER A 517 20.82 -7.00 -17.31
C SER A 517 19.92 -8.01 -18.05
N ASN A 518 18.85 -8.49 -17.40
CA ASN A 518 17.91 -9.48 -17.94
C ASN A 518 18.62 -10.79 -18.34
N ASN A 519 19.37 -11.42 -17.44
CA ASN A 519 20.14 -12.65 -17.71
C ASN A 519 19.99 -13.66 -16.58
N ARG A 520 20.85 -14.69 -16.55
CA ARG A 520 20.81 -15.79 -15.57
C ARG A 520 22.10 -15.86 -14.75
N LEU A 521 22.75 -14.72 -14.51
CA LEU A 521 23.98 -14.67 -13.72
C LEU A 521 23.68 -14.90 -12.23
N THR A 522 24.38 -15.86 -11.65
CA THR A 522 24.45 -16.10 -10.20
C THR A 522 25.75 -15.51 -9.63
N ASP A 523 25.87 -15.43 -8.31
CA ASP A 523 27.05 -14.87 -7.66
C ASP A 523 28.37 -15.58 -8.06
N SER A 524 28.36 -16.91 -8.16
CA SER A 524 29.53 -17.71 -8.57
C SER A 524 29.82 -17.65 -10.08
N ALA A 525 28.82 -17.31 -10.89
CA ALA A 525 28.97 -17.07 -12.32
C ALA A 525 29.54 -15.68 -12.64
N LEU A 526 29.31 -14.70 -11.76
CA LEU A 526 29.85 -13.35 -11.85
C LEU A 526 31.26 -13.27 -11.23
N LEU A 527 31.43 -13.80 -10.02
CA LEU A 527 32.69 -13.87 -9.27
C LEU A 527 33.14 -15.34 -9.12
N ASN A 528 34.00 -15.78 -10.04
CA ASN A 528 34.70 -17.05 -9.94
C ASN A 528 36.02 -16.84 -9.17
N VAL A 529 36.15 -17.53 -8.04
CA VAL A 529 37.29 -17.43 -7.11
C VAL A 529 38.63 -17.82 -7.74
N GLY A 530 38.62 -18.57 -8.85
CA GLY A 530 39.84 -18.94 -9.59
C GLY A 530 40.36 -17.87 -10.57
N CYS A 531 39.66 -16.75 -10.75
CA CYS A 531 40.12 -15.66 -11.63
C CYS A 531 40.99 -14.64 -10.86
N ASP A 532 41.99 -14.06 -11.53
CA ASP A 532 42.61 -12.80 -11.07
C ASP A 532 41.84 -11.61 -11.67
N TYR A 533 41.39 -10.71 -10.80
CA TYR A 533 40.62 -9.51 -11.15
C TYR A 533 41.48 -8.23 -11.09
N ARG A 534 42.73 -8.31 -10.62
CA ARG A 534 43.61 -7.14 -10.44
C ARG A 534 43.90 -6.46 -11.76
N GLY A 535 43.61 -5.16 -11.83
CA GLY A 535 43.79 -4.36 -13.05
C GLY A 535 42.84 -4.72 -14.21
N THR A 536 41.86 -5.61 -14.01
CA THR A 536 40.78 -5.83 -14.98
C THR A 536 39.82 -4.64 -14.99
N VAL A 537 39.20 -4.39 -16.15
CA VAL A 537 38.21 -3.30 -16.38
C VAL A 537 38.53 -1.93 -15.72
N PRO A 538 39.74 -1.37 -15.88
CA PRO A 538 40.21 -0.20 -15.12
C PRO A 538 39.44 1.11 -15.39
N LEU A 539 38.63 1.17 -16.46
CA LEU A 539 37.83 2.35 -16.83
C LEU A 539 36.31 2.16 -16.60
N LEU A 540 35.88 0.99 -16.10
CA LEU A 540 34.45 0.69 -15.92
C LEU A 540 33.86 1.57 -14.83
N ARG A 541 32.96 2.47 -15.24
CA ARG A 541 32.28 3.43 -14.36
C ARG A 541 30.87 2.98 -13.97
N SER A 542 30.18 2.31 -14.89
CA SER A 542 28.79 1.86 -14.70
C SER A 542 28.65 0.37 -15.01
N LEU A 543 28.11 -0.38 -14.05
CA LEU A 543 27.81 -1.80 -14.15
C LEU A 543 26.32 -2.01 -13.89
N LEU A 544 25.58 -2.47 -14.89
CA LEU A 544 24.15 -2.77 -14.78
C LEU A 544 23.96 -4.29 -14.83
N LEU A 545 23.41 -4.84 -13.76
CA LEU A 545 23.19 -6.27 -13.52
C LEU A 545 21.72 -6.52 -13.09
N ALA A 546 20.81 -5.64 -13.50
CA ALA A 546 19.41 -5.75 -13.14
C ALA A 546 18.79 -7.04 -13.71
N ASP A 547 17.78 -7.61 -13.05
CA ASP A 547 17.05 -8.79 -13.54
C ASP A 547 17.98 -9.98 -13.84
N ASN A 548 18.57 -10.50 -12.76
CA ASN A 548 19.50 -11.64 -12.75
C ASN A 548 19.22 -12.51 -11.50
N ALA A 549 20.04 -13.53 -11.28
CA ALA A 549 19.92 -14.46 -10.15
C ALA A 549 20.97 -14.21 -9.05
N LEU A 550 21.34 -12.94 -8.80
CA LEU A 550 22.30 -12.57 -7.75
C LEU A 550 21.62 -12.55 -6.38
N THR A 551 22.36 -12.97 -5.34
CA THR A 551 21.86 -13.08 -3.97
C THR A 551 22.68 -12.31 -2.93
N ARG A 552 23.95 -11.97 -3.23
CA ARG A 552 24.89 -11.43 -2.25
C ARG A 552 25.51 -10.12 -2.71
N LEU A 553 25.27 -9.04 -1.97
CA LEU A 553 25.87 -7.73 -2.27
C LEU A 553 27.38 -7.76 -2.04
N ALA A 554 27.87 -8.63 -1.14
CA ALA A 554 29.30 -8.85 -0.94
C ALA A 554 30.04 -9.33 -2.20
N THR A 555 29.35 -10.03 -3.12
CA THR A 555 29.93 -10.47 -4.40
C THR A 555 30.37 -9.27 -5.25
N VAL A 556 29.51 -8.26 -5.36
CA VAL A 556 29.79 -7.05 -6.15
C VAL A 556 30.77 -6.13 -5.42
N ALA A 557 30.70 -6.05 -4.09
CA ALA A 557 31.69 -5.32 -3.29
C ALA A 557 33.12 -5.86 -3.47
N GLN A 558 33.29 -7.19 -3.61
CA GLN A 558 34.59 -7.81 -3.88
C GLN A 558 35.14 -7.48 -5.27
N LEU A 559 34.29 -7.46 -6.31
CA LEU A 559 34.69 -7.05 -7.66
C LEU A 559 35.04 -5.55 -7.69
N ALA A 560 34.17 -4.72 -7.10
CA ALA A 560 34.36 -3.29 -6.96
C ALA A 560 35.68 -2.93 -6.26
N ARG A 561 36.20 -3.81 -5.38
CA ARG A 561 37.48 -3.60 -4.68
C ARG A 561 38.66 -3.37 -5.64
N GLU A 562 38.69 -4.13 -6.74
CA GLU A 562 39.75 -4.09 -7.74
C GLU A 562 39.47 -3.06 -8.86
N TRP A 563 38.22 -2.64 -9.04
CA TRP A 563 37.74 -1.83 -10.17
C TRP A 563 37.68 -0.33 -9.86
N GLY A 564 38.85 0.33 -9.87
CA GLY A 564 39.04 1.72 -9.40
C GLY A 564 38.11 2.81 -9.97
N ALA A 565 37.62 2.64 -11.20
CA ALA A 565 36.74 3.62 -11.85
C ALA A 565 35.25 3.46 -11.52
N LEU A 566 34.84 2.38 -10.84
CA LEU A 566 33.42 2.05 -10.64
C LEU A 566 32.73 3.08 -9.74
N ARG A 567 31.60 3.62 -10.19
CA ARG A 567 30.78 4.61 -9.44
C ARG A 567 29.31 4.27 -9.40
N ASN A 568 28.78 3.63 -10.45
CA ASN A 568 27.36 3.35 -10.61
C ASN A 568 27.14 1.84 -10.72
N VAL A 569 26.27 1.29 -9.87
CA VAL A 569 25.92 -0.13 -9.83
C VAL A 569 24.39 -0.28 -9.77
N SER A 570 23.79 -0.95 -10.76
CA SER A 570 22.39 -1.39 -10.68
C SER A 570 22.34 -2.89 -10.48
N LEU A 571 21.59 -3.31 -9.46
CA LEU A 571 21.30 -4.68 -9.07
C LEU A 571 19.78 -4.87 -8.90
N ALA A 572 18.96 -4.01 -9.53
CA ALA A 572 17.51 -4.08 -9.44
C ALA A 572 16.95 -5.45 -9.83
N ARG A 573 15.81 -5.87 -9.28
CA ARG A 573 15.14 -7.15 -9.64
C ARG A 573 16.07 -8.36 -9.55
N ASN A 574 16.87 -8.44 -8.48
CA ASN A 574 17.63 -9.65 -8.12
C ASN A 574 17.00 -10.27 -6.86
N SER A 575 17.70 -11.21 -6.22
CA SER A 575 17.30 -11.79 -4.93
C SER A 575 18.28 -11.42 -3.81
N ILE A 576 18.80 -10.19 -3.83
CA ILE A 576 19.82 -9.73 -2.87
C ILE A 576 19.20 -9.50 -1.50
N GLY A 577 19.82 -10.07 -0.47
CA GLY A 577 19.47 -9.91 0.95
C GLY A 577 19.12 -11.23 1.65
N GLY A 578 18.85 -11.18 2.96
CA GLY A 578 18.54 -12.35 3.79
C GLY A 578 19.76 -13.04 4.42
N ALA A 579 20.93 -12.39 4.41
CA ALA A 579 22.12 -12.82 5.11
C ALA A 579 22.91 -11.59 5.60
N VAL A 580 23.33 -11.62 6.86
CA VAL A 580 24.20 -10.57 7.43
C VAL A 580 25.61 -10.70 6.82
N GLU A 581 25.90 -9.85 5.84
CA GLU A 581 27.18 -9.82 5.13
C GLU A 581 27.99 -8.58 5.47
N ARG A 582 29.32 -8.73 5.60
CA ARG A 582 30.25 -7.58 5.74
C ARG A 582 30.88 -7.27 4.39
N CYS A 583 30.67 -6.05 3.93
CA CYS A 583 31.13 -5.60 2.62
C CYS A 583 32.25 -4.56 2.77
N ASN A 584 33.35 -4.75 2.04
CA ASN A 584 34.50 -3.86 2.07
C ASN A 584 34.63 -3.12 0.74
N TRP A 585 33.97 -1.96 0.66
CA TRP A 585 34.04 -1.07 -0.49
C TRP A 585 35.31 -0.22 -0.42
N SER A 586 36.33 -0.55 -1.21
CA SER A 586 37.52 0.31 -1.35
C SER A 586 37.30 1.51 -2.28
N GLN A 587 36.27 1.45 -3.13
CA GLN A 587 35.97 2.47 -4.13
C GLN A 587 34.75 3.31 -3.75
N PRO A 588 34.76 4.62 -4.05
CA PRO A 588 33.65 5.51 -3.72
C PRO A 588 32.49 5.30 -4.71
N ILE A 589 31.67 4.27 -4.48
CA ILE A 589 30.39 4.11 -5.18
C ILE A 589 29.51 5.33 -4.88
N GLU A 590 28.95 5.95 -5.91
CA GLU A 590 28.14 7.17 -5.86
C GLU A 590 26.65 6.87 -6.11
N TRP A 591 26.34 5.86 -6.93
CA TRP A 591 24.98 5.49 -7.32
C TRP A 591 24.80 3.98 -7.17
N LEU A 592 23.83 3.57 -6.34
CA LEU A 592 23.50 2.17 -6.09
C LEU A 592 21.99 1.97 -6.16
N ASP A 593 21.56 1.08 -7.04
CA ASP A 593 20.17 0.67 -7.21
C ASP A 593 20.00 -0.79 -6.81
N LEU A 594 19.24 -1.01 -5.74
CA LEU A 594 18.87 -2.27 -5.14
C LEU A 594 17.35 -2.44 -5.15
N SER A 595 16.62 -1.75 -6.03
CA SER A 595 15.15 -1.84 -6.11
C SER A 595 14.67 -3.26 -6.45
N TYR A 596 13.48 -3.65 -6.01
CA TYR A 596 12.92 -4.99 -6.24
C TYR A 596 13.84 -6.14 -5.81
N ASN A 597 14.41 -6.06 -4.61
CA ASN A 597 15.23 -7.13 -4.00
C ASN A 597 14.58 -7.65 -2.70
N ARG A 598 15.32 -8.38 -1.86
CA ARG A 598 14.90 -8.78 -0.50
C ARG A 598 15.82 -8.16 0.56
N ALA A 599 16.14 -6.89 0.34
CA ALA A 599 17.13 -6.12 1.09
C ALA A 599 16.52 -5.61 2.41
N ALA A 600 16.23 -6.55 3.32
CA ALA A 600 15.77 -6.28 4.67
C ALA A 600 16.80 -5.46 5.48
N GLY A 601 16.47 -5.15 6.75
CA GLY A 601 17.28 -4.27 7.60
C GLY A 601 18.72 -4.71 7.88
N ASP A 602 19.15 -5.90 7.45
CA ASP A 602 20.55 -6.36 7.48
C ASP A 602 21.40 -5.76 6.33
N VAL A 603 20.79 -5.22 5.27
CA VAL A 603 21.54 -4.66 4.13
C VAL A 603 22.41 -3.46 4.51
N TYR A 604 22.01 -2.66 5.51
CA TYR A 604 22.71 -1.43 5.90
C TYR A 604 24.15 -1.68 6.38
N ASP A 605 24.45 -2.84 6.98
CA ASP A 605 25.80 -3.25 7.38
C ASP A 605 26.75 -3.44 6.18
N CYS A 606 26.19 -3.71 5.00
CA CYS A 606 26.91 -3.91 3.75
C CYS A 606 26.93 -2.65 2.86
N LEU A 607 26.10 -1.63 3.10
CA LEU A 607 26.03 -0.46 2.22
C LEU A 607 27.27 0.46 2.32
N PRO A 608 27.78 1.00 1.19
CA PRO A 608 28.83 2.01 1.22
C PRO A 608 28.30 3.35 1.76
N LEU A 609 29.13 4.09 2.50
CA LEU A 609 28.80 5.44 2.99
C LEU A 609 28.99 6.54 1.94
N THR A 610 29.67 6.22 0.82
CA THR A 610 30.03 7.18 -0.23
C THR A 610 28.89 7.54 -1.19
N LEU A 611 27.73 6.90 -1.04
CA LEU A 611 26.58 7.04 -1.93
C LEU A 611 26.02 8.47 -1.95
N ARG A 612 25.62 8.90 -3.14
CA ARG A 612 24.79 10.08 -3.41
C ARG A 612 23.36 9.70 -3.76
N HIS A 613 23.16 8.52 -4.33
CA HIS A 613 21.86 8.00 -4.70
C HIS A 613 21.76 6.54 -4.28
N LEU A 614 20.69 6.22 -3.55
CA LEU A 614 20.36 4.88 -3.09
C LEU A 614 18.89 4.59 -3.43
N ASP A 615 18.66 3.56 -4.26
CA ASP A 615 17.32 3.02 -4.48
C ASP A 615 17.16 1.69 -3.75
N LEU A 616 16.21 1.63 -2.83
CA LEU A 616 15.76 0.46 -2.07
C LEU A 616 14.24 0.26 -2.25
N SER A 617 13.64 0.79 -3.32
CA SER A 617 12.19 0.70 -3.56
C SER A 617 11.77 -0.74 -3.84
N PHE A 618 10.64 -1.17 -3.25
CA PHE A 618 10.11 -2.54 -3.38
C PHE A 618 11.07 -3.64 -2.91
N SER A 619 11.86 -3.39 -1.87
CA SER A 619 12.94 -4.31 -1.43
C SER A 619 12.72 -4.90 -0.03
N ASP A 620 11.46 -5.03 0.39
CA ASP A 620 11.02 -5.58 1.69
C ASP A 620 11.57 -4.85 2.94
N VAL A 621 11.97 -3.58 2.82
CA VAL A 621 12.47 -2.77 3.94
C VAL A 621 11.34 -2.51 4.96
N ASP A 622 11.48 -3.00 6.20
CA ASP A 622 10.53 -2.76 7.30
C ASP A 622 11.03 -1.69 8.30
N ARG A 623 12.35 -1.49 8.38
CA ARG A 623 13.05 -0.63 9.36
C ARG A 623 14.13 0.22 8.69
N LEU A 624 14.41 1.37 9.31
CA LEU A 624 15.42 2.33 8.88
C LEU A 624 16.57 2.36 9.89
N ASP A 625 17.81 2.17 9.41
CA ASP A 625 19.01 2.31 10.26
C ASP A 625 19.44 3.78 10.37
N LEU A 626 19.11 4.38 11.52
CA LEU A 626 19.49 5.76 11.86
C LEU A 626 21.01 5.98 11.90
N GLY A 627 21.77 4.96 12.33
CA GLY A 627 23.22 5.03 12.43
C GLY A 627 23.89 5.06 11.05
N TYR A 628 23.38 4.30 10.09
CA TYR A 628 23.79 4.37 8.69
C TYR A 628 23.47 5.74 8.08
N PHE A 629 22.22 6.20 8.15
CA PHE A 629 21.83 7.47 7.52
C PHE A 629 22.50 8.70 8.15
N ALA A 630 22.78 8.68 9.45
CA ALA A 630 23.54 9.75 10.11
C ALA A 630 25.03 9.80 9.70
N ARG A 631 25.58 8.68 9.19
CA ARG A 631 26.97 8.55 8.70
C ARG A 631 27.08 8.74 7.17
N ALA A 632 25.98 8.63 6.43
CA ALA A 632 25.94 8.79 4.97
C ALA A 632 26.02 10.27 4.56
N ASP A 633 27.21 10.86 4.71
CA ASP A 633 27.51 12.30 4.56
C ASP A 633 27.35 12.86 3.14
N ARG A 634 27.05 12.01 2.16
CA ARG A 634 26.91 12.36 0.73
C ARG A 634 25.54 12.03 0.13
N LEU A 635 24.64 11.39 0.87
CA LEU A 635 23.39 10.85 0.32
C LEU A 635 22.39 11.97 -0.02
N GLU A 636 22.30 12.34 -1.30
CA GLU A 636 21.41 13.39 -1.79
C GLU A 636 20.01 12.87 -2.16
N CYS A 637 19.89 11.61 -2.57
CA CYS A 637 18.66 11.00 -3.05
C CYS A 637 18.46 9.59 -2.46
N LEU A 638 17.32 9.38 -1.80
CA LEU A 638 16.93 8.11 -1.19
C LEU A 638 15.54 7.72 -1.66
N LEU A 639 15.42 6.54 -2.26
CA LEU A 639 14.17 5.96 -2.73
C LEU A 639 13.85 4.72 -1.89
N LEU A 640 12.71 4.75 -1.22
CA LEU A 640 12.17 3.71 -0.33
C LEU A 640 10.71 3.40 -0.68
N SER A 641 10.29 3.71 -1.90
CA SER A 641 8.91 3.56 -2.39
C SER A 641 8.47 2.09 -2.35
N GLY A 642 7.23 1.79 -1.97
CA GLY A 642 6.69 0.42 -2.07
C GLY A 642 7.26 -0.58 -1.07
N ASN A 643 7.65 -0.14 0.11
CA ASN A 643 8.24 -0.97 1.17
C ASN A 643 7.26 -1.19 2.35
N ASN A 644 7.72 -1.91 3.37
CA ASN A 644 6.94 -2.29 4.55
C ASN A 644 7.17 -1.37 5.77
N ILE A 645 7.65 -0.13 5.56
CA ILE A 645 7.99 0.79 6.65
C ILE A 645 6.71 1.23 7.38
N LYS A 646 6.60 0.92 8.67
CA LYS A 646 5.42 1.20 9.52
C LYS A 646 5.52 2.47 10.34
N PHE A 647 6.74 2.97 10.56
CA PHE A 647 7.03 4.09 11.46
C PHE A 647 8.26 4.84 10.95
N ILE A 648 8.20 6.17 10.98
CA ILE A 648 9.32 7.04 10.69
C ILE A 648 9.93 7.48 12.03
N PRO A 649 11.18 7.08 12.36
CA PRO A 649 11.77 7.38 13.65
C PRO A 649 11.98 8.87 13.90
N SER A 650 11.60 9.32 15.10
CA SER A 650 11.95 10.65 15.61
C SER A 650 13.47 10.83 15.66
N GLY A 651 13.97 11.95 15.16
CA GLY A 651 15.41 12.22 15.12
C GLY A 651 16.13 11.61 13.90
N TRP A 652 15.42 11.29 12.82
CA TRP A 652 16.04 10.82 11.58
C TRP A 652 16.91 11.90 10.92
N ARG A 653 18.22 11.78 11.14
CA ARG A 653 19.23 12.72 10.68
C ARG A 653 19.82 12.28 9.34
N ALA A 654 19.50 13.02 8.28
CA ALA A 654 20.09 12.87 6.95
C ALA A 654 20.38 14.28 6.36
N PRO A 655 21.48 14.94 6.79
CA PRO A 655 21.61 16.40 6.68
C PRO A 655 21.83 16.91 5.24
N VAL A 656 22.29 16.02 4.34
CA VAL A 656 22.55 16.33 2.92
C VAL A 656 21.47 15.82 1.98
N LEU A 657 20.45 15.15 2.50
CA LEU A 657 19.37 14.57 1.70
C LEU A 657 18.52 15.67 1.07
N ARG A 658 18.32 15.60 -0.24
CA ARG A 658 17.57 16.58 -1.06
C ARG A 658 16.25 16.02 -1.58
N PHE A 659 16.24 14.73 -1.93
CA PHE A 659 15.09 14.01 -2.43
C PHE A 659 14.85 12.75 -1.60
N LEU A 660 13.63 12.61 -1.07
CA LEU A 660 13.17 11.43 -0.34
C LEU A 660 11.86 10.92 -0.98
N ALA A 661 11.84 9.66 -1.39
CA ALA A 661 10.60 8.95 -1.76
C ALA A 661 10.31 7.85 -0.74
N ILE A 662 9.14 7.93 -0.13
CA ILE A 662 8.60 7.00 0.87
C ILE A 662 7.11 6.70 0.57
N ASP A 663 6.68 6.88 -0.68
CA ASP A 663 5.32 6.53 -1.12
C ASP A 663 5.05 5.02 -1.03
N ARG A 664 3.77 4.64 -0.98
CA ARG A 664 3.33 3.22 -0.98
C ARG A 664 3.94 2.38 0.16
N ASN A 665 4.08 2.98 1.34
CA ASN A 665 4.54 2.30 2.55
C ASN A 665 3.36 2.07 3.52
N SER A 666 3.66 1.66 4.75
CA SER A 666 2.67 1.30 5.78
C SER A 666 2.67 2.24 6.99
N PHE A 667 3.30 3.42 6.91
CA PHE A 667 3.27 4.40 7.99
C PHE A 667 2.01 5.27 7.91
N GLY A 668 1.41 5.56 9.07
CA GLY A 668 0.24 6.42 9.16
C GLY A 668 0.49 7.77 9.83
N VAL A 669 1.43 7.84 10.77
CA VAL A 669 1.72 9.05 11.54
C VAL A 669 2.95 9.74 10.95
N ILE A 670 2.82 11.04 10.67
CA ILE A 670 3.93 11.96 10.45
C ILE A 670 3.64 13.16 11.36
N ASP A 671 4.60 13.51 12.21
CA ASP A 671 4.46 14.57 13.18
C ASP A 671 5.13 15.86 12.68
N ARG A 672 4.82 16.96 13.35
CA ARG A 672 5.56 18.21 13.14
C ARG A 672 7.04 18.01 13.48
N GLY A 673 7.94 18.46 12.60
CA GLY A 673 9.38 18.32 12.79
C GLY A 673 9.97 16.93 12.51
N THR A 674 9.20 15.93 12.03
CA THR A 674 9.74 14.59 11.70
C THR A 674 10.97 14.65 10.76
N PHE A 675 11.02 15.62 9.85
CA PHE A 675 12.14 15.83 8.92
C PHE A 675 13.02 17.06 9.24
N GLU A 676 12.89 17.66 10.44
CA GLU A 676 13.62 18.88 10.83
C GLU A 676 15.16 18.70 10.74
N LEU A 677 15.66 17.49 11.01
CA LEU A 677 17.08 17.15 10.92
C LEU A 677 17.57 16.87 9.48
N MET A 678 16.71 17.03 8.47
CA MET A 678 17.02 16.94 7.03
C MET A 678 17.06 18.33 6.39
N VAL A 679 17.93 19.20 6.90
CA VAL A 679 17.96 20.64 6.59
C VAL A 679 18.16 21.03 5.11
N LEU A 680 18.57 20.09 4.25
CA LEU A 680 18.71 20.29 2.80
C LEU A 680 17.60 19.62 1.96
N LEU A 681 16.57 19.06 2.59
CA LEU A 681 15.46 18.40 1.90
C LEU A 681 14.68 19.42 1.08
N ARG A 682 14.46 19.10 -0.21
CA ARG A 682 13.75 19.97 -1.17
C ARG A 682 12.49 19.34 -1.75
N SER A 683 12.45 18.01 -1.77
CA SER A 683 11.38 17.26 -2.43
C SER A 683 11.10 15.98 -1.66
N LEU A 684 9.84 15.79 -1.31
CA LEU A 684 9.34 14.64 -0.56
C LEU A 684 8.17 14.02 -1.33
N ARG A 685 8.29 12.74 -1.67
CA ARG A 685 7.18 11.91 -2.17
C ARG A 685 6.73 10.97 -1.06
N ALA A 686 5.45 11.01 -0.72
CA ALA A 686 4.89 10.24 0.38
C ALA A 686 3.44 9.79 0.12
N ASP A 687 2.98 9.87 -1.13
CA ASP A 687 1.61 9.49 -1.51
C ASP A 687 1.34 7.98 -1.31
N ASN A 688 0.06 7.57 -1.40
CA ASN A 688 -0.35 6.17 -1.22
C ASN A 688 0.08 5.54 0.13
N ASN A 689 0.13 6.33 1.21
CA ASN A 689 0.35 5.83 2.58
C ASN A 689 -0.95 5.86 3.42
N PRO A 690 -1.09 4.98 4.44
CA PRO A 690 -2.28 4.91 5.29
C PRO A 690 -2.34 6.02 6.35
N PHE A 691 -2.37 7.28 5.90
CA PHE A 691 -2.29 8.47 6.76
C PHE A 691 -3.38 8.51 7.86
N GLN A 692 -2.94 8.74 9.09
CA GLN A 692 -3.80 9.05 10.23
C GLN A 692 -4.00 10.56 10.29
N CYS A 693 -5.20 11.01 10.01
CA CYS A 693 -5.59 12.42 10.01
C CYS A 693 -5.85 12.92 11.43
N THR A 694 -4.74 13.05 12.17
CA THR A 694 -4.66 13.69 13.49
C THR A 694 -4.21 15.15 13.36
N CYS A 695 -4.17 15.84 14.49
CA CYS A 695 -3.62 17.19 14.59
C CYS A 695 -2.11 17.25 14.30
N ASP A 696 -1.37 16.16 14.49
CA ASP A 696 0.08 16.09 14.25
C ASP A 696 0.37 16.08 12.75
N LEU A 697 -0.38 15.28 11.98
CA LEU A 697 -0.33 15.30 10.51
C LEU A 697 -0.76 16.67 9.96
N TRP A 698 -1.76 17.31 10.56
CA TRP A 698 -2.15 18.67 10.20
C TRP A 698 -1.01 19.68 10.50
N GLY A 699 -0.32 19.54 11.63
CA GLY A 699 0.87 20.31 11.98
C GLY A 699 1.96 20.18 10.92
N PHE A 700 2.33 18.95 10.56
CA PHE A 700 3.27 18.65 9.47
C PHE A 700 2.82 19.27 8.13
N LEU A 701 1.57 19.06 7.71
CA LEU A 701 1.05 19.61 6.46
C LEU A 701 1.04 21.15 6.46
N SER A 702 0.76 21.79 7.60
CA SER A 702 0.79 23.25 7.71
C SER A 702 2.19 23.84 7.55
N GLU A 703 3.22 23.10 7.98
CA GLU A 703 4.63 23.48 7.87
C GLU A 703 5.17 23.27 6.45
N VAL A 704 4.87 22.12 5.83
CA VAL A 704 5.34 21.80 4.47
C VAL A 704 4.56 22.56 3.38
N ARG A 705 3.31 22.97 3.64
CA ARG A 705 2.52 23.79 2.71
C ARG A 705 2.62 25.30 2.95
N ALA A 706 3.44 25.76 3.90
CA ALA A 706 3.71 27.18 4.07
C ALA A 706 4.38 27.78 2.82
N LEU A 707 4.11 29.06 2.53
CA LEU A 707 4.58 29.70 1.28
C LEU A 707 6.12 29.73 1.16
N ASP A 708 6.80 29.85 2.30
CA ASP A 708 8.26 29.90 2.42
C ASP A 708 8.89 28.53 2.74
N SER A 709 8.11 27.43 2.67
CA SER A 709 8.61 26.10 3.01
C SER A 709 9.63 25.59 1.99
N PRO A 710 10.81 25.10 2.41
CA PRO A 710 11.84 24.61 1.49
C PRO A 710 11.51 23.25 0.86
N VAL A 711 10.53 22.50 1.42
CA VAL A 711 10.16 21.15 1.00
C VAL A 711 8.92 21.18 0.10
N ARG A 712 9.05 20.65 -1.12
CA ARG A 712 7.93 20.42 -2.03
C ARG A 712 7.38 19.00 -1.89
N LEU A 713 6.05 18.86 -1.81
CA LEU A 713 5.39 17.56 -1.96
C LEU A 713 5.21 17.20 -3.43
N GLU A 714 5.76 16.05 -3.83
CA GLU A 714 5.60 15.50 -5.18
C GLU A 714 4.23 14.85 -5.36
N GLY A 715 3.61 15.00 -6.53
CA GLY A 715 2.29 14.40 -6.84
C GLY A 715 1.07 15.05 -6.16
N TRP A 716 1.27 15.98 -5.22
CA TRP A 716 0.20 16.67 -4.49
C TRP A 716 -0.84 17.33 -5.42
N PRO A 717 -2.16 17.27 -5.10
CA PRO A 717 -2.81 16.59 -3.98
C PRO A 717 -3.22 15.14 -4.27
N ASN A 718 -2.85 14.59 -5.43
CA ASN A 718 -3.33 13.28 -5.87
C ASN A 718 -2.71 12.17 -5.02
N ASN A 719 -3.50 11.14 -4.69
CA ASN A 719 -3.12 10.00 -3.85
C ASN A 719 -2.68 10.34 -2.40
N TYR A 720 -2.92 11.57 -1.94
CA TYR A 720 -2.80 11.96 -0.52
C TYR A 720 -4.19 11.94 0.14
N THR A 721 -4.52 10.83 0.80
CA THR A 721 -5.84 10.60 1.42
C THR A 721 -5.74 10.11 2.87
N CYS A 722 -6.67 10.54 3.72
CA CYS A 722 -6.87 10.00 5.05
C CYS A 722 -7.27 8.50 4.99
N TYR A 723 -6.65 7.69 5.84
CA TYR A 723 -7.01 6.29 6.08
C TYR A 723 -7.74 6.13 7.43
N HIS A 724 -7.30 6.85 8.45
CA HIS A 724 -7.90 6.86 9.79
C HIS A 724 -8.09 8.32 10.25
N PRO A 725 -9.11 8.67 11.05
CA PRO A 725 -10.19 7.83 11.56
C PRO A 725 -11.24 7.49 10.49
N ALA A 726 -12.06 6.46 10.74
CA ALA A 726 -12.98 5.89 9.75
C ALA A 726 -13.97 6.90 9.14
N GLN A 727 -14.34 7.95 9.89
CA GLN A 727 -15.21 9.04 9.42
C GLN A 727 -14.56 9.90 8.32
N LEU A 728 -13.23 9.88 8.22
CA LEU A 728 -12.45 10.64 7.24
C LEU A 728 -11.83 9.74 6.15
N LEU A 729 -12.11 8.43 6.14
CA LEU A 729 -11.56 7.48 5.17
C LEU A 729 -11.77 7.96 3.72
N GLY A 730 -10.69 8.00 2.94
CA GLY A 730 -10.69 8.43 1.54
C GLY A 730 -10.79 9.94 1.31
N THR A 731 -10.91 10.77 2.35
CA THR A 731 -10.88 12.23 2.18
C THR A 731 -9.48 12.70 1.78
N GLN A 732 -9.39 13.61 0.80
CA GLN A 732 -8.10 14.18 0.36
C GLN A 732 -7.50 15.06 1.47
N LEU A 733 -6.19 14.92 1.74
CA LEU A 733 -5.49 15.68 2.78
C LEU A 733 -5.55 17.20 2.57
N GLU A 734 -5.78 17.68 1.35
CA GLU A 734 -6.02 19.10 1.07
C GLU A 734 -7.31 19.66 1.71
N ARG A 735 -8.31 18.79 1.89
CA ARG A 735 -9.63 19.13 2.45
C ARG A 735 -9.71 18.87 3.95
N PHE A 736 -8.80 18.04 4.49
CA PHE A 736 -8.69 17.82 5.92
C PHE A 736 -8.26 19.12 6.62
N ARG A 737 -9.10 19.64 7.51
CA ARG A 737 -8.84 20.83 8.33
C ARG A 737 -9.50 20.62 9.71
N PRO A 738 -8.76 20.14 10.72
CA PRO A 738 -9.31 19.94 12.07
C PRO A 738 -9.61 21.29 12.75
N GLY A 739 -10.51 21.28 13.74
CA GLY A 739 -10.88 22.48 14.49
C GLY A 739 -9.74 22.96 15.41
N SER A 740 -9.54 24.27 15.52
CA SER A 740 -8.47 24.83 16.38
C SER A 740 -8.61 24.45 17.86
N LEU A 741 -9.83 24.20 18.32
CA LEU A 741 -10.14 23.66 19.66
C LEU A 741 -9.73 22.19 19.82
N GLU A 742 -9.73 21.39 18.74
CA GLU A 742 -9.41 19.96 18.79
C GLU A 742 -7.89 19.74 18.88
N CYS A 743 -7.10 20.65 18.29
CA CYS A 743 -5.65 20.55 18.21
C CYS A 743 -4.87 21.31 19.29
N ASP A 744 -5.52 22.18 20.08
CA ASP A 744 -4.86 22.85 21.22
C ASP A 744 -5.44 22.37 22.56
N VAL A 745 -4.74 21.39 23.16
CA VAL A 745 -5.04 20.83 24.48
C VAL A 745 -5.12 21.91 25.56
N ARG A 746 -4.34 23.00 25.46
CA ARG A 746 -4.38 24.10 26.44
C ARG A 746 -5.71 24.83 26.37
N LEU A 747 -6.25 25.00 25.17
CA LEU A 747 -7.54 25.64 24.93
C LEU A 747 -8.70 24.76 25.42
N VAL A 748 -8.62 23.44 25.22
CA VAL A 748 -9.58 22.46 25.80
C VAL A 748 -9.56 22.49 27.34
N VAL A 749 -8.38 22.49 27.95
CA VAL A 749 -8.22 22.58 29.42
C VAL A 749 -8.77 23.91 29.95
N LEU A 750 -8.52 25.02 29.26
CA LEU A 750 -9.02 26.33 29.66
C LEU A 750 -10.55 26.41 29.56
N VAL A 751 -11.15 25.96 28.45
CA VAL A 751 -12.61 25.95 28.27
C VAL A 751 -13.30 25.02 29.28
N SER A 752 -12.78 23.81 29.49
CA SER A 752 -13.34 22.86 30.47
C SER A 752 -13.22 23.36 31.91
N ALA A 753 -12.11 24.02 32.28
CA ALA A 753 -11.96 24.66 33.59
C ALA A 753 -12.98 25.78 33.82
N VAL A 754 -13.18 26.65 32.82
CA VAL A 754 -14.16 27.76 32.88
C VAL A 754 -15.59 27.22 33.02
N VAL A 755 -15.98 26.21 32.22
CA VAL A 755 -17.31 25.59 32.30
C VAL A 755 -17.52 24.89 33.66
N THR A 756 -16.51 24.18 34.17
CA THR A 756 -16.59 23.49 35.47
C THR A 756 -16.74 24.50 36.62
N ALA A 757 -16.01 25.61 36.57
CA ALA A 757 -16.14 26.70 37.55
C ALA A 757 -17.54 27.33 37.52
N ALA A 758 -18.09 27.59 36.32
CA ALA A 758 -19.44 28.13 36.17
C ALA A 758 -20.51 27.18 36.74
N LEU A 759 -20.41 25.88 36.46
CA LEU A 759 -21.31 24.85 37.02
C LEU A 759 -21.19 24.77 38.56
N ALA A 760 -19.97 24.82 39.10
CA ALA A 760 -19.76 24.81 40.55
C ALA A 760 -20.39 26.05 41.24
N VAL A 761 -20.27 27.24 40.63
CA VAL A 761 -20.93 28.46 41.12
C VAL A 761 -22.45 28.36 41.05
N ALA A 762 -23.01 27.82 39.96
CA ALA A 762 -24.45 27.60 39.83
C ALA A 762 -24.98 26.60 40.88
N CYS A 763 -24.27 25.49 41.10
CA CYS A 763 -24.59 24.52 42.16
C CYS A 763 -24.51 25.14 43.57
N LEU A 764 -23.50 25.97 43.86
CA LEU A 764 -23.39 26.67 45.14
C LEU A 764 -24.52 27.69 45.35
N ALA A 765 -24.97 28.37 44.29
CA ALA A 765 -26.12 29.26 44.33
C ALA A 765 -27.43 28.49 44.60
N LEU A 766 -27.64 27.37 43.92
CA LEU A 766 -28.78 26.46 44.14
C LEU A 766 -28.79 25.89 45.57
N CYS A 767 -27.65 25.40 46.07
CA CYS A 767 -27.51 24.88 47.44
C CYS A 767 -27.80 25.95 48.51
N ARG A 768 -27.53 27.23 48.24
CA ARG A 768 -27.96 28.35 49.11
C ARG A 768 -29.42 28.73 48.92
N ARG A 769 -30.02 28.53 47.74
CA ARG A 769 -31.43 28.84 47.46
C ARG A 769 -32.40 27.87 48.16
N PHE A 770 -31.97 26.64 48.43
CA PHE A 770 -32.81 25.53 48.93
C PHE A 770 -32.47 25.02 50.35
N ASP A 771 -31.75 25.80 51.17
CA ASP A 771 -31.47 25.51 52.60
C ASP A 771 -30.93 24.11 52.93
N VAL A 772 -30.25 23.47 51.98
CA VAL A 772 -29.60 22.15 52.11
C VAL A 772 -28.73 22.01 53.38
N PRO A 773 -27.99 23.05 53.86
CA PRO A 773 -27.24 22.95 55.12
C PRO A 773 -28.08 22.65 56.37
N TRP A 774 -29.38 22.95 56.37
CA TRP A 774 -30.28 22.60 57.47
C TRP A 774 -30.60 21.10 57.47
N TYR A 775 -30.98 20.55 56.32
CA TYR A 775 -31.30 19.13 56.14
C TYR A 775 -30.08 18.22 56.44
N VAL A 776 -28.88 18.62 56.02
CA VAL A 776 -27.65 17.86 56.32
C VAL A 776 -27.36 17.83 57.83
N ARG A 777 -27.59 18.93 58.57
CA ARG A 777 -27.45 18.95 60.04
C ARG A 777 -28.47 18.05 60.73
N ALA A 778 -29.71 18.03 60.26
CA ALA A 778 -30.76 17.16 60.78
C ALA A 778 -30.40 15.67 60.60
N LEU A 779 -29.97 15.28 59.40
CA LEU A 779 -29.55 13.91 59.09
C LEU A 779 -28.29 13.48 59.87
N TRP A 780 -27.31 14.38 60.03
CA TRP A 780 -26.11 14.14 60.83
C TRP A 780 -26.43 13.87 62.31
N ASN A 781 -27.39 14.61 62.88
CA ASN A 781 -27.84 14.38 64.26
C ASN A 781 -28.56 13.03 64.42
N LEU A 782 -29.33 12.60 63.42
CA LEU A 782 -29.99 11.28 63.36
C LEU A 782 -28.99 10.12 63.22
N LEU A 783 -27.95 10.27 62.41
CA LEU A 783 -26.86 9.29 62.31
C LEU A 783 -26.03 9.23 63.60
N ARG A 784 -25.77 10.38 64.24
CA ARG A 784 -25.04 10.49 65.51
C ARG A 784 -25.80 9.92 66.71
N SER A 785 -27.11 9.67 66.63
CA SER A 785 -27.87 8.93 67.65
C SER A 785 -27.77 7.42 67.43
N LYS A 786 -27.94 6.93 66.19
CA LYS A 786 -27.75 5.51 65.84
C LYS A 786 -26.34 5.00 66.16
N ARG A 787 -25.30 5.78 65.84
CA ARG A 787 -23.89 5.39 66.07
C ARG A 787 -23.50 5.26 67.55
N ARG A 788 -24.26 5.83 68.49
CA ARG A 788 -24.06 5.65 69.95
C ARG A 788 -24.67 4.37 70.52
N LYS A 789 -25.53 3.67 69.78
CA LYS A 789 -26.13 2.40 70.21
C LYS A 789 -25.37 1.17 69.68
N LEU A 790 -24.75 1.23 68.49
CA LEU A 790 -23.93 0.11 67.98
C LEU A 790 -22.69 -0.19 68.84
N THR A 791 -22.09 0.81 69.48
CA THR A 791 -20.90 0.63 70.35
C THR A 791 -21.22 0.20 71.79
N ARG A 792 -22.46 -0.21 72.07
CA ARG A 792 -22.87 -0.85 73.33
C ARG A 792 -23.60 -2.18 73.15
N GLY A 793 -23.54 -2.78 71.95
CA GLY A 793 -23.99 -4.15 71.70
C GLY A 793 -22.89 -5.16 72.04
N GLY A 794 -22.85 -5.64 73.28
CA GLY A 794 -21.82 -6.57 73.74
C GLY A 794 -22.31 -7.47 74.88
N GLY A 795 -22.99 -8.56 74.53
CA GLY A 795 -23.27 -9.69 75.43
C GLY A 795 -24.52 -9.56 76.31
N ARG A 796 -25.61 -10.21 75.87
CA ARG A 796 -26.57 -10.86 76.77
C ARG A 796 -27.20 -12.06 76.05
N GLN A 797 -27.06 -13.23 76.64
CA GLN A 797 -27.63 -14.48 76.13
C GLN A 797 -29.13 -14.51 76.46
N PHE A 798 -29.97 -14.91 75.50
CA PHE A 798 -31.37 -15.20 75.77
C PHE A 798 -31.47 -16.52 76.55
N ALA A 799 -31.89 -16.44 77.81
CA ALA A 799 -32.44 -17.57 78.55
C ALA A 799 -33.97 -17.63 78.30
N PRO A 800 -34.55 -18.80 77.99
CA PRO A 800 -35.98 -18.91 77.72
C PRO A 800 -36.79 -18.89 79.04
N GLY A 801 -37.60 -17.86 79.23
CA GLY A 801 -38.38 -17.66 80.46
C GLY A 801 -39.34 -16.47 80.39
N GLY A 802 -40.05 -16.32 79.27
CA GLY A 802 -41.03 -15.25 79.11
C GLY A 802 -42.21 -15.43 80.07
N ARG A 803 -42.43 -14.45 80.95
CA ARG A 803 -43.68 -14.33 81.70
C ARG A 803 -44.81 -13.98 80.74
N ASP A 804 -45.96 -14.62 80.90
CA ASP A 804 -47.10 -14.41 80.01
C ASP A 804 -47.90 -13.18 80.49
N TYR A 805 -47.60 -12.02 79.91
CA TYR A 805 -48.20 -10.75 80.31
C TYR A 805 -49.59 -10.53 79.66
N ARG A 806 -50.60 -10.26 80.49
CA ARG A 806 -51.98 -10.00 80.04
C ARG A 806 -52.08 -8.71 79.24
N PHE A 807 -51.32 -7.68 79.59
CA PHE A 807 -51.32 -6.38 78.91
C PHE A 807 -49.93 -6.00 78.38
N HIS A 808 -49.88 -5.19 77.32
CA HIS A 808 -48.62 -4.65 76.78
C HIS A 808 -48.16 -3.44 77.58
N ALA A 809 -49.11 -2.65 78.12
CA ALA A 809 -48.81 -1.54 79.02
C ALA A 809 -49.92 -1.33 80.06
N PHE A 810 -49.52 -0.95 81.27
CA PHE A 810 -50.39 -0.31 82.25
C PHE A 810 -50.20 1.21 82.15
N ILE A 811 -51.28 1.98 82.10
CA ILE A 811 -51.22 3.45 82.13
C ILE A 811 -51.69 3.97 83.48
N SER A 812 -50.80 4.67 84.17
CA SER A 812 -51.08 5.44 85.37
C SER A 812 -51.19 6.93 85.02
N TYR A 813 -52.26 7.57 85.48
CA TYR A 813 -52.64 8.96 85.22
C TYR A 813 -53.48 9.49 86.39
N SER A 814 -53.66 10.81 86.48
CA SER A 814 -54.54 11.41 87.51
C SER A 814 -55.99 11.40 87.03
N HIS A 815 -56.96 11.37 87.95
CA HIS A 815 -58.37 11.49 87.59
C HIS A 815 -58.68 12.77 86.78
N GLU A 816 -57.94 13.86 86.97
CA GLU A 816 -58.05 15.08 86.16
C GLU A 816 -57.59 14.91 84.69
N ASP A 817 -56.73 13.92 84.41
CA ASP A 817 -56.23 13.60 83.08
C ASP A 817 -57.06 12.53 82.34
N ALA A 818 -58.05 11.92 83.01
CA ALA A 818 -58.80 10.78 82.50
C ALA A 818 -59.46 11.02 81.14
N ALA A 819 -60.03 12.21 80.92
CA ALA A 819 -60.62 12.60 79.64
C ALA A 819 -59.57 12.58 78.51
N TRP A 820 -58.39 13.18 78.75
CA TRP A 820 -57.32 13.23 77.76
C TRP A 820 -56.78 11.83 77.43
N VAL A 821 -56.60 10.96 78.44
CA VAL A 821 -56.14 9.58 78.24
C VAL A 821 -57.17 8.77 77.44
N ARG A 822 -58.46 8.89 77.76
CA ARG A 822 -59.56 8.16 77.11
C ARG A 822 -59.78 8.58 75.66
N GLU A 823 -59.60 9.87 75.35
CA GLU A 823 -59.88 10.42 74.01
C GLU A 823 -58.67 10.43 73.07
N ASN A 824 -57.45 10.61 73.60
CA ASN A 824 -56.24 10.79 72.77
C ASN A 824 -55.28 9.59 72.86
N LEU A 825 -55.01 9.08 74.06
CA LEU A 825 -53.95 8.10 74.28
C LEU A 825 -54.41 6.66 74.05
N MET A 826 -55.53 6.26 74.66
CA MET A 826 -56.07 4.90 74.56
C MET A 826 -56.47 4.54 73.11
N PRO A 827 -57.22 5.36 72.35
CA PRO A 827 -57.65 4.98 71.01
C PRO A 827 -56.48 4.77 70.05
N GLN A 828 -55.43 5.59 70.15
CA GLN A 828 -54.24 5.52 69.28
C GLN A 828 -53.34 4.30 69.58
N LEU A 829 -53.40 3.74 70.79
CA LEU A 829 -52.67 2.53 71.16
C LEU A 829 -53.49 1.26 70.85
N GLU A 830 -54.79 1.26 71.16
CA GLU A 830 -55.67 0.13 70.90
C GLU A 830 -55.98 -0.04 69.39
N SER A 831 -56.07 1.05 68.61
CA SER A 831 -56.29 0.98 67.14
C SER A 831 -55.02 0.74 66.32
N ALA A 832 -53.86 0.58 66.96
CA ALA A 832 -52.61 0.31 66.26
C ALA A 832 -52.65 -1.09 65.57
N ARG A 833 -51.81 -1.33 64.56
CA ARG A 833 -51.66 -2.65 63.92
C ARG A 833 -50.27 -3.24 64.20
N PRO A 834 -50.12 -4.37 64.91
CA PRO A 834 -51.14 -5.06 65.72
C PRO A 834 -51.64 -4.23 66.92
N PRO A 835 -52.86 -4.49 67.44
CA PRO A 835 -53.47 -3.72 68.51
C PRO A 835 -52.80 -3.96 69.87
N LEU A 836 -52.49 -2.90 70.60
CA LEU A 836 -51.88 -3.00 71.93
C LEU A 836 -52.96 -3.12 73.00
N ARG A 837 -53.00 -4.25 73.71
CA ARG A 837 -53.81 -4.40 74.94
C ARG A 837 -53.25 -3.50 76.04
N VAL A 838 -54.05 -2.59 76.57
CA VAL A 838 -53.67 -1.63 77.62
C VAL A 838 -54.54 -1.81 78.87
N CYS A 839 -53.94 -1.74 80.06
CA CYS A 839 -54.64 -1.73 81.35
C CYS A 839 -54.81 -0.30 81.88
N VAL A 840 -56.00 0.05 82.36
CA VAL A 840 -56.29 1.32 83.06
C VAL A 840 -57.19 1.11 84.29
N HIS A 841 -56.96 1.91 85.34
CA HIS A 841 -57.62 1.72 86.64
C HIS A 841 -59.15 1.92 86.61
N GLU A 842 -59.70 2.78 85.76
CA GLU A 842 -61.16 2.97 85.64
C GLU A 842 -61.90 1.78 85.01
N ARG A 843 -61.20 0.93 84.26
CA ARG A 843 -61.80 -0.15 83.44
C ARG A 843 -61.46 -1.55 83.96
N ASP A 844 -60.21 -1.73 84.38
CA ASP A 844 -59.62 -3.06 84.53
C ASP A 844 -59.36 -3.45 86.00
N PHE A 845 -59.59 -2.55 86.97
CA PHE A 845 -59.46 -2.85 88.40
C PHE A 845 -60.65 -3.67 88.93
N THR A 846 -60.37 -4.55 89.90
CA THR A 846 -61.39 -5.42 90.51
C THR A 846 -62.07 -4.74 91.71
N PRO A 847 -63.41 -4.58 91.70
CA PRO A 847 -64.12 -4.00 92.83
C PRO A 847 -64.00 -4.87 94.10
N GLY A 848 -63.57 -4.26 95.20
CA GLY A 848 -63.43 -4.92 96.52
C GLY A 848 -62.00 -5.23 96.95
N MET A 849 -61.02 -5.15 96.05
CA MET A 849 -59.58 -5.19 96.38
C MET A 849 -59.05 -3.82 96.80
N TRP A 850 -57.96 -3.77 97.58
CA TRP A 850 -57.30 -2.50 97.92
C TRP A 850 -56.70 -1.86 96.65
N ILE A 851 -56.70 -0.52 96.58
CA ILE A 851 -56.24 0.22 95.40
C ILE A 851 -54.75 -0.07 95.10
N ILE A 852 -53.94 -0.20 96.16
CA ILE A 852 -52.50 -0.48 96.05
C ILE A 852 -52.26 -1.88 95.45
N ASP A 853 -53.04 -2.89 95.86
CA ASP A 853 -52.92 -4.25 95.34
C ASP A 853 -53.34 -4.32 93.86
N ASN A 854 -54.46 -3.67 93.49
CA ASN A 854 -54.88 -3.52 92.09
C ASN A 854 -53.79 -2.84 91.23
N ILE A 855 -53.06 -1.86 91.77
CA ILE A 855 -51.93 -1.20 91.09
C ILE A 855 -50.77 -2.19 90.91
N ILE A 856 -50.40 -2.94 91.96
CA ILE A 856 -49.30 -3.91 91.92
C ILE A 856 -49.61 -5.02 90.89
N ASP A 857 -50.80 -5.62 90.96
CA ASP A 857 -51.26 -6.64 90.00
C ASP A 857 -51.26 -6.09 88.57
N SER A 858 -51.69 -4.84 88.37
CA SER A 858 -51.70 -4.20 87.05
C SER A 858 -50.30 -3.95 86.49
N ILE A 859 -49.30 -3.71 87.35
CA ILE A 859 -47.90 -3.61 86.96
C ILE A 859 -47.34 -5.00 86.64
N GLU A 860 -47.58 -6.01 87.47
CA GLU A 860 -47.05 -7.37 87.24
C GLU A 860 -47.68 -8.07 86.02
N LEU A 861 -48.94 -7.78 85.70
CA LEU A 861 -49.65 -8.30 84.52
C LEU A 861 -49.34 -7.52 83.22
N SER A 862 -48.50 -6.48 83.26
CA SER A 862 -48.19 -5.60 82.12
C SER A 862 -46.70 -5.61 81.75
N ARG A 863 -46.39 -5.64 80.45
CA ARG A 863 -44.98 -5.61 79.98
C ARG A 863 -44.26 -4.29 80.26
N LYS A 864 -44.97 -3.16 80.21
CA LYS A 864 -44.44 -1.80 80.43
C LYS A 864 -45.38 -0.99 81.31
N VAL A 865 -44.86 0.02 81.99
CA VAL A 865 -45.68 0.98 82.76
C VAL A 865 -45.49 2.38 82.19
N ILE A 866 -46.59 2.99 81.74
CA ILE A 866 -46.63 4.36 81.23
C ILE A 866 -47.16 5.28 82.33
N PHE A 867 -46.38 6.27 82.72
CA PHE A 867 -46.84 7.36 83.59
C PHE A 867 -47.14 8.60 82.76
N VAL A 868 -48.40 9.04 82.78
CA VAL A 868 -48.81 10.34 82.23
C VAL A 868 -48.55 11.41 83.28
N LEU A 869 -47.44 12.12 83.12
CA LEU A 869 -47.00 13.18 84.02
C LEU A 869 -47.65 14.51 83.62
N SER A 870 -48.49 15.01 84.52
CA SER A 870 -49.06 16.37 84.60
C SER A 870 -48.74 16.98 85.97
N SER A 871 -49.05 18.25 86.21
CA SER A 871 -48.98 18.82 87.57
C SER A 871 -49.93 18.08 88.52
N ALA A 872 -51.16 17.80 88.07
CA ALA A 872 -52.18 17.09 88.85
C ALA A 872 -51.69 15.70 89.32
N PHE A 873 -51.04 14.94 88.44
CA PHE A 873 -50.51 13.61 88.75
C PHE A 873 -49.39 13.62 89.79
N VAL A 874 -48.51 14.63 89.75
CA VAL A 874 -47.43 14.79 90.74
C VAL A 874 -47.98 15.13 92.13
N ASP A 875 -49.01 15.97 92.20
CA ASP A 875 -49.54 16.47 93.46
C ASP A 875 -50.48 15.47 94.16
N SER A 876 -51.23 14.67 93.39
CA SER A 876 -52.22 13.71 93.91
C SER A 876 -51.71 12.27 94.03
N GLU A 877 -51.22 11.67 92.93
CA GLU A 877 -51.06 10.22 92.83
C GLU A 877 -49.63 9.71 93.01
N TRP A 878 -48.61 10.53 92.73
CA TRP A 878 -47.20 10.09 92.76
C TRP A 878 -46.78 9.49 94.12
N CYS A 879 -47.40 9.91 95.22
CA CYS A 879 -47.12 9.39 96.56
C CYS A 879 -47.40 7.88 96.70
N ASN A 880 -48.38 7.35 95.97
CA ASN A 880 -48.72 5.93 95.97
C ASN A 880 -47.61 5.09 95.30
N TYR A 881 -47.01 5.62 94.23
CA TYR A 881 -45.98 4.93 93.44
C TYR A 881 -44.56 5.08 94.03
N GLU A 882 -44.28 6.15 94.78
CA GLU A 882 -42.98 6.35 95.43
C GLU A 882 -42.62 5.19 96.37
N LEU A 883 -43.61 4.60 97.05
CA LEU A 883 -43.43 3.44 97.93
C LEU A 883 -43.05 2.15 97.16
N TYR A 884 -43.67 1.91 96.01
CA TYR A 884 -43.36 0.80 95.11
C TYR A 884 -41.92 0.90 94.58
N PHE A 885 -41.56 2.08 94.05
CA PHE A 885 -40.19 2.39 93.63
C PHE A 885 -39.18 2.46 94.80
N ALA A 886 -39.62 2.42 96.06
CA ALA A 886 -38.75 2.31 97.24
C ALA A 886 -38.53 0.87 97.71
N HIS A 887 -39.51 -0.03 97.53
CA HIS A 887 -39.38 -1.43 97.93
C HIS A 887 -38.56 -2.27 96.94
N GLN A 888 -38.61 -1.97 95.64
CA GLN A 888 -37.74 -2.64 94.67
C GLN A 888 -36.30 -2.10 94.73
N ARG A 889 -35.34 -2.96 95.09
CA ARG A 889 -33.90 -2.68 94.95
C ARG A 889 -33.54 -2.53 93.46
N PRO A 890 -32.53 -1.69 93.11
CA PRO A 890 -32.22 -1.40 91.71
C PRO A 890 -31.50 -2.56 91.02
N ALA A 891 -32.28 -3.56 90.58
CA ALA A 891 -31.89 -4.34 89.41
C ALA A 891 -31.91 -3.40 88.20
N HIS A 892 -30.84 -3.40 87.41
CA HIS A 892 -30.63 -2.44 86.32
C HIS A 892 -31.68 -2.58 85.19
N ASP A 893 -32.41 -3.70 85.18
CA ASP A 893 -33.37 -4.08 84.14
C ASP A 893 -34.76 -3.45 84.33
N ALA A 894 -35.22 -3.25 85.59
CA ALA A 894 -36.55 -2.67 85.89
C ALA A 894 -36.72 -1.19 85.44
N MET A 895 -35.64 -0.55 84.97
CA MET A 895 -35.65 0.81 84.45
C MET A 895 -35.99 0.89 82.95
N GLU A 896 -35.91 -0.23 82.22
CA GLU A 896 -36.26 -0.32 80.79
C GLU A 896 -37.77 -0.59 80.57
N ASP A 897 -38.51 -0.88 81.65
CA ASP A 897 -39.96 -1.10 81.64
C ASP A 897 -40.79 0.16 81.87
N LEU A 898 -40.14 1.26 82.25
CA LEU A 898 -40.75 2.54 82.62
C LEU A 898 -40.78 3.52 81.44
N VAL A 899 -41.97 3.99 81.07
CA VAL A 899 -42.17 5.04 80.06
C VAL A 899 -42.76 6.28 80.73
N LEU A 900 -42.03 7.40 80.70
CA LEU A 900 -42.53 8.69 81.21
C LEU A 900 -43.07 9.52 80.03
N LEU A 901 -44.33 9.93 80.11
CA LEU A 901 -45.03 10.74 79.11
C LEU A 901 -45.40 12.08 79.75
N LEU A 902 -44.73 13.17 79.36
CA LEU A 902 -45.11 14.53 79.78
C LEU A 902 -46.28 15.02 78.93
N LYS A 903 -47.46 15.17 79.56
CA LYS A 903 -48.61 15.84 78.94
C LYS A 903 -48.36 17.34 78.79
N GLU A 904 -47.62 17.91 79.74
CA GLU A 904 -47.26 19.33 79.82
C GLU A 904 -45.84 19.52 80.41
N PRO A 905 -45.17 20.66 80.18
CA PRO A 905 -43.80 20.88 80.65
C PRO A 905 -43.75 21.18 82.16
N ILE A 906 -43.48 20.13 82.96
CA ILE A 906 -43.26 20.25 84.41
C ILE A 906 -41.86 20.81 84.69
N ARG A 907 -41.77 21.93 85.43
CA ARG A 907 -40.50 22.53 85.84
C ARG A 907 -39.85 21.72 86.98
N PRO A 908 -38.55 21.38 86.92
CA PRO A 908 -37.89 20.63 88.01
C PRO A 908 -37.94 21.32 89.38
N GLU A 909 -38.12 22.64 89.39
CA GLU A 909 -38.19 23.50 90.58
C GLU A 909 -39.56 23.46 91.27
N SER A 910 -40.63 23.07 90.58
CA SER A 910 -41.98 22.97 91.16
C SER A 910 -42.27 21.61 91.82
N LEU A 911 -41.31 20.68 91.80
CA LEU A 911 -41.44 19.36 92.41
C LEU A 911 -41.10 19.42 93.92
N PRO A 912 -41.99 18.96 94.82
CA PRO A 912 -41.70 18.83 96.25
C PRO A 912 -40.41 18.06 96.52
N SER A 913 -39.60 18.53 97.48
CA SER A 913 -38.27 18.00 97.79
C SER A 913 -38.23 16.50 98.13
N ARG A 914 -39.35 15.95 98.64
CA ARG A 914 -39.56 14.51 98.87
C ARG A 914 -39.35 13.67 97.60
N PHE A 915 -39.81 14.12 96.44
CA PHE A 915 -39.82 13.37 95.17
C PHE A 915 -38.46 13.36 94.44
N CYS A 916 -37.37 13.14 95.17
CA CYS A 916 -36.00 13.16 94.64
C CYS A 916 -35.75 12.12 93.54
N LYS A 917 -36.45 10.97 93.55
CA LYS A 917 -36.36 9.96 92.48
C LYS A 917 -36.94 10.48 91.17
N LEU A 918 -38.15 11.05 91.18
CA LEU A 918 -38.78 11.64 89.99
C LEU A 918 -37.94 12.76 89.39
N ARG A 919 -37.42 13.66 90.24
CA ARG A 919 -36.51 14.74 89.82
C ARG A 919 -35.23 14.21 89.15
N LYS A 920 -34.72 13.06 89.59
CA LYS A 920 -33.55 12.36 88.99
C LYS A 920 -33.89 11.59 87.70
N LEU A 921 -35.16 11.25 87.47
CA LEU A 921 -35.64 10.68 86.20
C LEU A 921 -35.80 11.78 85.15
N LEU A 922 -36.47 12.88 85.50
CA LEU A 922 -36.70 14.01 84.59
C LEU A 922 -35.39 14.69 84.17
N SER A 923 -34.40 14.81 85.07
CA SER A 923 -33.09 15.39 84.73
C SER A 923 -32.28 14.55 83.74
N LYS A 924 -32.57 13.25 83.58
CA LYS A 924 -31.96 12.38 82.55
C LYS A 924 -32.55 12.60 81.15
N LYS A 925 -33.64 13.37 81.01
CA LYS A 925 -34.38 13.59 79.74
C LYS A 925 -34.84 12.29 79.06
N THR A 926 -35.24 11.31 79.84
CA THR A 926 -35.78 10.02 79.38
C THR A 926 -37.30 10.00 79.42
N TYR A 927 -37.94 11.01 78.82
CA TYR A 927 -39.39 11.14 78.71
C TYR A 927 -39.81 11.47 77.27
N LEU A 928 -41.05 11.14 76.92
CA LEU A 928 -41.72 11.58 75.70
C LEU A 928 -42.59 12.79 76.04
N GLU A 929 -42.37 13.91 75.37
CA GLU A 929 -43.15 15.15 75.57
C GLU A 929 -44.25 15.25 74.51
N TRP A 930 -45.48 15.54 74.93
CA TRP A 930 -46.63 15.72 74.05
C TRP A 930 -46.53 17.05 73.27
N PRO A 931 -46.44 17.03 71.93
CA PRO A 931 -46.25 18.26 71.16
C PRO A 931 -47.58 18.97 70.89
N ALA A 932 -47.63 20.28 71.21
CA ALA A 932 -48.79 21.13 70.98
C ALA A 932 -49.12 21.35 69.49
N GLU A 933 -48.15 21.21 68.58
CA GLU A 933 -48.36 21.37 67.13
C GLU A 933 -48.76 20.03 66.47
N ALA A 934 -49.93 20.00 65.83
CA ALA A 934 -50.48 18.80 65.18
C ALA A 934 -49.53 18.14 64.16
N THR A 935 -48.75 18.93 63.42
CA THR A 935 -47.77 18.43 62.43
C THR A 935 -46.63 17.61 63.05
N LYS A 936 -46.35 17.81 64.35
CA LYS A 936 -45.28 17.11 65.10
C LYS A 936 -45.79 15.88 65.86
N GLN A 937 -47.10 15.73 66.05
CA GLN A 937 -47.70 14.59 66.77
C GLN A 937 -47.48 13.25 66.06
N SER A 938 -47.39 13.24 64.72
CA SER A 938 -47.06 12.05 63.92
C SER A 938 -45.76 11.37 64.38
N PHE A 939 -44.74 12.15 64.72
CA PHE A 939 -43.44 11.67 65.19
C PHE A 939 -43.50 11.17 66.64
N PHE A 940 -44.25 11.84 67.52
CA PHE A 940 -44.52 11.37 68.88
C PHE A 940 -45.16 9.97 68.88
N TRP A 941 -46.20 9.77 68.07
CA TRP A 941 -46.88 8.48 67.97
C TRP A 941 -46.01 7.37 67.38
N ALA A 942 -45.05 7.70 66.51
CA ALA A 942 -44.08 6.74 65.99
C ALA A 942 -43.08 6.32 67.08
N GLN A 943 -42.60 7.26 67.91
CA GLN A 943 -41.70 6.96 69.02
C GLN A 943 -42.37 6.12 70.11
N LEU A 944 -43.58 6.50 70.55
CA LEU A 944 -44.29 5.77 71.61
C LEU A 944 -44.60 4.32 71.19
N ARG A 945 -45.08 4.11 69.97
CA ARG A 945 -45.35 2.75 69.44
C ARG A 945 -44.07 1.92 69.25
N ALA A 946 -42.94 2.54 68.89
CA ALA A 946 -41.68 1.84 68.79
C ALA A 946 -41.17 1.34 70.16
N ILE A 947 -41.31 2.14 71.22
CA ILE A 947 -40.91 1.74 72.59
C ILE A 947 -41.74 0.57 73.10
N LEU A 948 -43.06 0.58 72.86
CA LEU A 948 -43.99 -0.45 73.34
C LEU A 948 -43.93 -1.79 72.58
N ARG A 949 -43.20 -1.88 71.46
CA ARG A 949 -43.13 -3.06 70.59
C ARG A 949 -41.75 -3.71 70.46
N TYR A 950 -40.72 -3.13 71.08
CA TYR A 950 -39.32 -3.40 70.70
C TYR A 950 -38.79 -4.82 71.01
N GLU A 951 -39.55 -5.71 71.67
CA GLU A 951 -39.09 -7.07 72.04
C GLU A 951 -39.88 -8.23 71.43
N ASP A 952 -41.04 -7.99 70.79
CA ASP A 952 -41.65 -9.03 69.95
C ASP A 952 -40.91 -9.04 68.60
N GLY A 953 -39.90 -9.92 68.50
CA GLY A 953 -38.96 -9.99 67.39
C GLY A 953 -39.60 -10.36 66.05
N LEU A 954 -40.13 -9.35 65.34
CA LEU A 954 -40.62 -9.44 63.96
C LEU A 954 -40.47 -8.08 63.26
N LEU A 955 -39.40 -7.93 62.48
CA LEU A 955 -39.34 -6.92 61.43
C LEU A 955 -40.03 -7.50 60.20
N LEU A 956 -41.31 -7.16 60.04
CA LEU A 956 -42.01 -7.27 58.76
C LEU A 956 -42.01 -5.90 58.09
N GLU A 957 -41.68 -5.89 56.80
CA GLU A 957 -41.79 -4.72 55.93
C GLU A 957 -43.28 -4.39 55.62
N ASP A 958 -43.47 -3.33 54.84
CA ASP A 958 -44.74 -2.85 54.27
C ASP A 958 -45.79 -2.26 55.21
N VAL A 959 -45.90 -0.92 55.14
CA VAL A 959 -46.94 -0.18 54.39
C VAL A 959 -46.44 1.28 54.39
N GLY A 960 -46.25 2.00 53.28
CA GLY A 960 -46.94 1.90 51.99
C GLY A 960 -47.84 3.14 51.84
N THR A 961 -47.41 4.14 51.08
CA THR A 961 -48.27 5.28 50.67
C THR A 961 -48.08 5.57 49.19
N GLU A 962 -48.82 4.84 48.37
CA GLU A 962 -49.33 5.40 47.11
C GLU A 962 -50.48 6.37 47.41
N GLY A 963 -50.79 7.28 46.49
CA GLY A 963 -52.02 8.07 46.63
C GLY A 963 -52.16 9.40 45.89
N LEU A 964 -51.49 9.64 44.74
CA LEU A 964 -51.86 10.69 43.78
C LEU A 964 -51.11 10.48 42.44
N LYS A 965 -51.73 10.46 41.24
CA LYS A 965 -53.14 10.22 40.86
C LYS A 965 -53.24 10.07 39.33
N VAL A 966 -54.36 9.49 38.87
CA VAL A 966 -54.97 9.53 37.51
C VAL A 966 -54.67 8.35 36.57
N GLU A 967 -55.77 7.74 36.13
CA GLU A 967 -55.93 6.62 35.20
C GLU A 967 -55.86 7.06 33.72
N GLU A 968 -55.36 6.14 32.88
CA GLU A 968 -55.85 5.76 31.53
C GLU A 968 -56.01 6.82 30.40
N ALA A 969 -55.95 6.48 29.09
CA ALA A 969 -56.01 5.17 28.44
C ALA A 969 -55.20 5.12 27.12
N GLY A 970 -54.66 3.94 26.79
CA GLY A 970 -54.41 3.46 25.41
C GLY A 970 -53.28 4.11 24.58
N ASP A 971 -52.67 3.42 23.61
CA ASP A 971 -52.80 2.02 23.19
C ASP A 971 -51.58 1.59 22.34
N LYS A 972 -51.32 0.28 22.27
CA LYS A 972 -50.54 -0.48 21.27
C LYS A 972 -49.02 -0.25 21.02
N SER A 973 -48.31 -1.33 21.34
CA SER A 973 -47.38 -2.10 20.50
C SER A 973 -45.93 -1.62 20.23
N HIS A 974 -45.01 -2.38 20.84
CA HIS A 974 -43.69 -2.80 20.35
C HIS A 974 -43.60 -3.18 18.85
N PRO A 975 -42.39 -3.43 18.28
CA PRO A 975 -41.03 -3.18 18.81
C PRO A 975 -40.08 -2.44 17.84
N PHE A 976 -38.98 -1.90 18.39
CA PHE A 976 -37.62 -1.95 17.83
C PHE A 976 -36.58 -1.86 18.95
#